data_AF-A0A0M6XUS3-F1
#
_entry.id   AF-A0A0M6XUS3-F1
#
_cell.length_a   1.000
_cell.length_b   1.000
_cell.length_c   1.000
_cell.angle_alpha   90.00
_cell.angle_beta   90.00
_cell.angle_gamma   90.00
#
_symmetry.space_group_name_H-M   'P 1'
#
loop_
_entity.id
_entity.type
_entity.pdbx_description
1 polymer ?
#
loop_
_entity_poly.entity_id
_entity_poly.type
_entity_poly.pdbx_seq_one_letter_code
_entity_poly.pdbx_strand_id
1 'polypeptide(L)'
;MSRKRSFATVAAFGLAALAATAGAWFGAGYIERTSQAAVTRTLADASLGWAEVETDGLQLILSGTAPDEPARFRAITRAGGVVDPNRIIDRMDVAASRPVSAPRFSLEMLRNEAGVSVIGLMPADVGPDLLDTLLSRADGGDLTVTNMVETSDHPVPDTWEETLRFAISALSDLPRSKISVEAGRITVTAVADSDEQKHDLERTLHRAKPDAVAMTLDIAAPRPVITPFTLRFVIPVEGNPRFEACAVDTERARARVLEAAAEAGFSGRANCVIGLGVPSASWAEASAQGIAALSRLGGGAVTLSDADVSLIARDGTSPELFDTVVAELDASLPDLFVLSAVLPEAAQVDGTGDAETGPPEFVATRAPEGQVQLRGRLFDEAQQAAVVSYGRALFGVSNTYIATREDATLPQGWPTRVLAGLDALSRLESGSVVVQPDLVVLRGRTGNAQAEAQISGLLSSKLGAEADFRVEVTYDEELDPLLNIPTPEECAEELNEILVAQKLSFAPGEPVIDEAGDGPLGRLKEKLDACDRAVFEIGGHTDSQGSEGGNQRLSLARAEAVRSALISRGVSPGQLIAEGYGEAQPIADNETEEGREANRRITFTLLGRRDRDEPVVAPPPAEDAPTEAAEPDDDTPSEEATE
;
A
#
# COMPACT_ATOMS: atom_id res chain seq x y z
N MET A 1 -34.41 94.85 -87.31
CA MET A 1 -33.22 93.99 -87.11
C MET A 1 -32.83 93.75 -85.63
N SER A 2 -33.44 94.42 -84.63
CA SER A 2 -33.02 94.34 -83.21
C SER A 2 -33.40 93.03 -82.46
N ARG A 3 -34.62 92.50 -82.62
CA ARG A 3 -35.08 91.29 -81.89
C ARG A 3 -34.31 89.99 -82.20
N LYS A 4 -33.78 89.83 -83.43
CA LYS A 4 -32.97 88.65 -83.78
C LYS A 4 -31.61 88.63 -83.06
N ARG A 5 -31.08 89.80 -82.64
CA ARG A 5 -29.82 89.89 -81.89
C ARG A 5 -30.00 89.46 -80.42
N SER A 6 -31.10 89.84 -79.76
CA SER A 6 -31.35 89.45 -78.36
C SER A 6 -31.57 87.95 -78.14
N PHE A 7 -32.27 87.26 -79.04
CA PHE A 7 -32.45 85.81 -78.95
C PHE A 7 -31.12 85.05 -79.10
N ALA A 8 -30.25 85.51 -80.01
CA ALA A 8 -28.91 84.96 -80.18
C ALA A 8 -28.04 85.14 -78.91
N THR A 9 -28.18 86.27 -78.21
CA THR A 9 -27.46 86.53 -76.95
C THR A 9 -27.92 85.59 -75.82
N VAL A 10 -29.23 85.41 -75.63
CA VAL A 10 -29.77 84.50 -74.59
C VAL A 10 -29.41 83.04 -74.89
N ALA A 11 -29.51 82.61 -76.16
CA ALA A 11 -29.10 81.29 -76.57
C ALA A 11 -27.59 81.06 -76.34
N ALA A 12 -26.75 82.07 -76.58
CA ALA A 12 -25.31 81.99 -76.32
C ALA A 12 -24.99 81.86 -74.82
N PHE A 13 -25.66 82.61 -73.93
CA PHE A 13 -25.50 82.46 -72.48
C PHE A 13 -26.02 81.11 -71.97
N GLY A 14 -27.14 80.61 -72.52
CA GLY A 14 -27.66 79.28 -72.19
C GLY A 14 -26.71 78.15 -72.60
N LEU A 15 -26.14 78.23 -73.81
CA LEU A 15 -25.09 77.32 -74.28
C LEU A 15 -23.82 77.42 -73.44
N ALA A 16 -23.41 78.62 -73.03
CA ALA A 16 -22.26 78.81 -72.17
C ALA A 16 -22.47 78.22 -70.77
N ALA A 17 -23.67 78.38 -70.19
CA ALA A 17 -24.01 77.79 -68.90
C ALA A 17 -24.04 76.25 -68.97
N LEU A 18 -24.63 75.67 -70.03
CA LEU A 18 -24.61 74.23 -70.28
C LEU A 18 -23.19 73.69 -70.50
N ALA A 19 -22.36 74.40 -71.25
CA ALA A 19 -20.97 74.02 -71.47
C ALA A 19 -20.16 74.12 -70.17
N ALA A 20 -20.41 75.12 -69.32
CA ALA A 20 -19.74 75.27 -68.03
C ALA A 20 -20.16 74.18 -67.03
N THR A 21 -21.45 73.84 -66.95
CA THR A 21 -21.92 72.74 -66.09
C THR A 21 -21.45 71.38 -66.59
N ALA A 22 -21.49 71.14 -67.90
CA ALA A 22 -20.92 69.93 -68.50
C ALA A 22 -19.41 69.83 -68.24
N GLY A 23 -18.69 70.94 -68.38
CA GLY A 23 -17.26 71.02 -68.08
C GLY A 23 -16.94 70.77 -66.60
N ALA A 24 -17.73 71.32 -65.68
CA ALA A 24 -17.58 71.09 -64.25
C ALA A 24 -17.88 69.63 -63.86
N TRP A 25 -18.96 69.04 -64.39
CA TRP A 25 -19.32 67.65 -64.15
C TRP A 25 -18.26 66.68 -64.69
N PHE A 26 -17.76 66.95 -65.92
CA PHE A 26 -16.70 66.15 -66.51
C PHE A 26 -15.37 66.31 -65.76
N GLY A 27 -15.06 67.53 -65.30
CA GLY A 27 -13.89 67.84 -64.50
C GLY A 27 -13.91 67.16 -63.13
N ALA A 28 -15.03 67.22 -62.41
CA ALA A 28 -15.23 66.52 -61.14
C ALA A 28 -15.09 65.00 -61.32
N GLY A 29 -15.81 64.43 -62.29
CA GLY A 29 -15.73 62.99 -62.57
C GLY A 29 -14.35 62.53 -63.07
N TYR A 30 -13.57 63.41 -63.71
CA TYR A 30 -12.19 63.12 -64.06
C TYR A 30 -11.29 63.10 -62.82
N ILE A 31 -11.43 64.08 -61.93
CA ILE A 31 -10.65 64.17 -60.68
C ILE A 31 -10.97 62.99 -59.76
N GLU A 32 -12.24 62.64 -59.58
CA GLU A 32 -12.70 61.49 -58.79
C GLU A 32 -12.06 60.19 -59.30
N ARG A 33 -12.27 59.85 -60.57
CA ARG A 33 -11.72 58.61 -61.17
C ARG A 33 -10.20 58.56 -61.12
N THR A 34 -9.53 59.70 -61.34
CA THR A 34 -8.06 59.77 -61.29
C THR A 34 -7.55 59.61 -59.86
N SER A 35 -8.21 60.25 -58.88
CA SER A 35 -7.84 60.18 -57.46
C SER A 35 -8.07 58.78 -56.90
N GLN A 36 -9.23 58.17 -57.20
CA GLN A 36 -9.55 56.81 -56.81
C GLN A 36 -8.52 55.83 -57.38
N ALA A 37 -8.28 55.85 -58.69
CA ALA A 37 -7.33 54.95 -59.34
C ALA A 37 -5.89 55.11 -58.81
N ALA A 38 -5.46 56.34 -58.52
CA ALA A 38 -4.14 56.60 -57.97
C ALA A 38 -3.98 56.06 -56.55
N VAL A 39 -4.96 56.32 -55.67
CA VAL A 39 -4.92 55.88 -54.26
C VAL A 39 -5.08 54.36 -54.16
N THR A 40 -6.00 53.76 -54.91
CA THR A 40 -6.15 52.30 -54.97
C THR A 40 -4.86 51.63 -55.41
N ARG A 41 -4.15 52.19 -56.41
CA ARG A 41 -2.84 51.67 -56.83
C ARG A 41 -1.80 51.80 -55.72
N THR A 42 -1.69 52.95 -55.07
CA THR A 42 -0.73 53.16 -53.97
C THR A 42 -0.98 52.23 -52.77
N LEU A 43 -2.24 51.98 -52.42
CA LEU A 43 -2.58 51.03 -51.36
C LEU A 43 -2.27 49.59 -51.77
N ALA A 44 -2.57 49.20 -53.01
CA ALA A 44 -2.21 47.89 -53.54
C ALA A 44 -0.69 47.66 -53.55
N ASP A 45 0.10 48.63 -54.01
CA ASP A 45 1.56 48.58 -54.02
C ASP A 45 2.15 48.44 -52.60
N ALA A 46 1.47 49.02 -51.60
CA ALA A 46 1.85 48.91 -50.20
C ALA A 46 1.37 47.61 -49.52
N SER A 47 0.80 46.66 -50.27
CA SER A 47 0.16 45.45 -49.75
C SER A 47 -1.00 45.72 -48.78
N LEU A 48 -1.70 46.84 -48.98
CA LEU A 48 -2.88 47.27 -48.21
C LEU A 48 -4.18 47.07 -49.01
N GLY A 49 -4.25 45.97 -49.77
CA GLY A 49 -5.39 45.66 -50.64
C GLY A 49 -6.70 45.33 -49.91
N TRP A 50 -6.68 45.26 -48.58
CA TRP A 50 -7.87 45.15 -47.73
C TRP A 50 -8.59 46.49 -47.52
N ALA A 51 -7.92 47.62 -47.82
CA ALA A 51 -8.49 48.96 -47.73
C ALA A 51 -9.14 49.35 -49.07
N GLU A 52 -10.45 49.50 -49.07
CA GLU A 52 -11.25 49.92 -50.22
C GLU A 52 -11.30 51.45 -50.31
N VAL A 53 -11.38 51.97 -51.53
CA VAL A 53 -11.32 53.41 -51.83
C VAL A 53 -12.53 53.83 -52.63
N GLU A 54 -13.33 54.74 -52.07
CA GLU A 54 -14.43 55.41 -52.75
C GLU A 54 -14.18 56.92 -52.81
N THR A 55 -14.72 57.60 -53.82
CA THR A 55 -14.60 59.05 -53.97
C THR A 55 -15.97 59.70 -54.18
N ASP A 56 -16.21 60.81 -53.48
CA ASP A 56 -17.41 61.65 -53.63
C ASP A 56 -16.98 63.12 -53.77
N GLY A 57 -17.04 63.67 -54.99
CA GLY A 57 -16.53 64.99 -55.30
C GLY A 57 -15.03 65.11 -55.05
N LEU A 58 -14.67 65.88 -54.03
CA LEU A 58 -13.28 66.01 -53.59
C LEU A 58 -12.94 65.07 -52.42
N GLN A 59 -13.90 64.41 -51.79
CA GLN A 59 -13.64 63.55 -50.63
C GLN A 59 -13.25 62.14 -51.07
N LEU A 60 -12.40 61.50 -50.25
CA LEU A 60 -11.97 60.13 -50.42
C LEU A 60 -12.31 59.36 -49.15
N ILE A 61 -13.07 58.28 -49.29
CA ILE A 61 -13.54 57.44 -48.19
C ILE A 61 -12.73 56.15 -48.22
N LEU A 62 -12.07 55.82 -47.11
CA LEU A 62 -11.39 54.55 -46.91
C LEU A 62 -12.26 53.63 -46.05
N SER A 63 -12.52 52.41 -46.52
CA SER A 63 -13.31 51.39 -45.82
C SER A 63 -12.60 50.03 -45.83
N GLY A 64 -13.05 49.09 -45.01
CA GLY A 64 -12.48 47.74 -44.89
C GLY A 64 -12.01 47.43 -43.47
N THR A 65 -11.57 46.20 -43.24
CA THR A 65 -11.12 45.73 -41.91
C THR A 65 -9.61 45.55 -41.89
N ALA A 66 -8.92 46.39 -41.14
CA ALA A 66 -7.48 46.33 -40.93
C ALA A 66 -7.10 45.14 -40.03
N PRO A 67 -6.01 44.43 -40.33
CA PRO A 67 -5.54 43.32 -39.49
C PRO A 67 -5.01 43.78 -38.11
N ASP A 68 -4.51 45.01 -38.02
CA ASP A 68 -4.02 45.64 -36.79
C ASP A 68 -4.11 47.18 -36.90
N GLU A 69 -4.04 47.88 -35.76
CA GLU A 69 -4.08 49.35 -35.70
C GLU A 69 -2.96 50.02 -36.52
N PRO A 70 -1.70 49.52 -36.51
CA PRO A 70 -0.65 50.05 -37.38
C PRO A 70 -0.96 49.95 -38.87
N ALA A 71 -1.61 48.89 -39.34
CA ALA A 71 -2.01 48.73 -40.73
C ALA A 71 -3.07 49.75 -41.14
N ARG A 72 -4.06 49.99 -40.28
CA ARG A 72 -5.07 51.06 -40.45
C ARG A 72 -4.41 52.42 -40.63
N PHE A 73 -3.49 52.76 -39.73
CA PHE A 73 -2.76 54.03 -39.80
C PHE A 73 -1.87 54.14 -41.06
N ARG A 74 -1.20 53.05 -41.47
CA ARG A 74 -0.41 53.00 -42.71
C ARG A 74 -1.29 53.27 -43.94
N ALA A 75 -2.51 52.75 -43.99
CA ALA A 75 -3.42 52.98 -45.12
C ALA A 75 -3.81 54.46 -45.26
N ILE A 76 -4.20 55.12 -44.17
CA ILE A 76 -4.53 56.56 -44.14
C ILE A 76 -3.32 57.39 -44.59
N THR A 77 -2.14 57.08 -44.04
CA THR A 77 -0.91 57.82 -44.35
C THR A 77 -0.51 57.68 -45.82
N ARG A 78 -0.65 56.48 -46.40
CA ARG A 78 -0.33 56.23 -47.82
C ARG A 78 -1.31 56.93 -48.74
N ALA A 79 -2.61 56.92 -48.42
CA ALA A 79 -3.61 57.68 -49.18
C ALA A 79 -3.36 59.20 -49.10
N GLY A 80 -2.96 59.71 -47.92
CA GLY A 80 -2.61 61.12 -47.69
C GLY A 80 -1.37 61.61 -48.43
N GLY A 81 -0.57 60.70 -49.00
CA GLY A 81 0.55 61.04 -49.89
C GLY A 81 0.11 61.35 -51.34
N VAL A 82 -1.12 60.96 -51.71
CA VAL A 82 -1.66 61.11 -53.06
C VAL A 82 -2.72 62.21 -53.12
N VAL A 83 -3.54 62.34 -52.08
CA VAL A 83 -4.55 63.39 -51.93
C VAL A 83 -4.37 64.12 -50.59
N ASP A 84 -4.82 65.37 -50.50
CA ASP A 84 -4.74 66.16 -49.25
C ASP A 84 -5.40 65.40 -48.09
N PRO A 85 -4.72 65.25 -46.92
CA PRO A 85 -5.26 64.51 -45.79
C PRO A 85 -6.62 65.01 -45.28
N ASN A 86 -6.93 66.30 -45.43
CA ASN A 86 -8.23 66.87 -45.02
C ASN A 86 -9.40 66.38 -45.88
N ARG A 87 -9.11 65.70 -47.00
CA ARG A 87 -10.09 65.11 -47.91
C ARG A 87 -10.37 63.65 -47.60
N ILE A 88 -9.63 63.03 -46.68
CA ILE A 88 -9.73 61.60 -46.37
C ILE A 88 -10.69 61.39 -45.20
N ILE A 89 -11.68 60.52 -45.41
CA ILE A 89 -12.63 60.06 -44.40
C ILE A 89 -12.30 58.59 -44.11
N ASP A 90 -11.90 58.32 -42.88
CA ASP A 90 -11.60 56.97 -42.41
C ASP A 90 -12.86 56.30 -41.85
N ARG A 91 -13.28 55.21 -42.50
CA ARG A 91 -14.35 54.30 -42.09
C ARG A 91 -13.84 52.85 -41.99
N MET A 92 -12.56 52.66 -41.68
CA MET A 92 -11.97 51.33 -41.54
C MET A 92 -12.12 50.80 -40.11
N ASP A 93 -12.46 49.52 -39.98
CA ASP A 93 -12.50 48.77 -38.73
C ASP A 93 -11.16 48.05 -38.45
N VAL A 94 -10.93 47.59 -37.22
CA VAL A 94 -9.75 46.77 -36.86
C VAL A 94 -10.19 45.40 -36.38
N ALA A 95 -9.58 44.33 -36.90
CA ALA A 95 -9.86 42.96 -36.52
C ALA A 95 -9.59 42.73 -35.02
N ALA A 96 -10.55 42.15 -34.31
CA ALA A 96 -10.41 41.86 -32.88
C ALA A 96 -9.33 40.79 -32.62
N SER A 97 -8.39 41.06 -31.70
CA SER A 97 -7.37 40.11 -31.26
C SER A 97 -8.00 38.91 -30.55
N ARG A 98 -7.52 37.69 -30.82
CA ARG A 98 -7.97 36.47 -30.15
C ARG A 98 -7.65 36.52 -28.64
N PRO A 99 -8.54 36.04 -27.76
CA PRO A 99 -8.24 35.97 -26.33
C PRO A 99 -7.09 34.98 -26.06
N VAL A 100 -6.13 35.41 -25.23
CA VAL A 100 -5.06 34.56 -24.70
C VAL A 100 -5.69 33.53 -23.77
N SER A 101 -5.50 32.23 -24.04
CA SER A 101 -5.94 31.16 -23.15
C SER A 101 -5.12 31.18 -21.85
N ALA A 102 -5.76 30.99 -20.71
CA ALA A 102 -5.08 30.92 -19.42
C ALA A 102 -3.99 29.82 -19.43
N PRO A 103 -2.84 30.06 -18.78
CA PRO A 103 -1.79 29.06 -18.62
C PRO A 103 -2.30 27.88 -17.79
N ARG A 104 -1.72 26.70 -18.02
CA ARG A 104 -2.04 25.50 -17.23
C ARG A 104 -1.18 25.51 -15.98
N PHE A 105 -1.81 25.46 -14.82
CA PHE A 105 -1.11 25.21 -13.57
C PHE A 105 -0.56 23.78 -13.56
N SER A 106 0.73 23.65 -13.29
CA SER A 106 1.40 22.36 -13.14
C SER A 106 2.58 22.51 -12.19
N LEU A 107 2.77 21.56 -11.30
CA LEU A 107 3.92 21.48 -10.41
C LEU A 107 4.62 20.13 -10.60
N GLU A 108 5.94 20.16 -10.61
CA GLU A 108 6.78 18.97 -10.59
C GLU A 108 7.65 19.02 -9.34
N MET A 109 7.59 17.95 -8.55
CA MET A 109 8.37 17.76 -7.33
C MET A 109 9.30 16.58 -7.53
N LEU A 110 10.59 16.77 -7.26
CA LEU A 110 11.63 15.76 -7.35
C LEU A 110 12.21 15.57 -5.96
N ARG A 111 12.21 14.35 -5.44
CA ARG A 111 12.83 13.99 -4.16
C ARG A 111 13.88 12.92 -4.35
N ASN A 112 15.04 13.15 -3.74
CA ASN A 112 16.09 12.16 -3.57
C ASN A 112 16.65 12.24 -2.14
N GLU A 113 17.66 11.42 -1.84
CA GLU A 113 18.33 11.38 -0.53
C GLU A 113 18.96 12.72 -0.11
N ALA A 114 19.32 13.59 -1.06
CA ALA A 114 20.02 14.85 -0.81
C ALA A 114 19.08 16.05 -0.63
N GLY A 115 17.83 15.96 -1.11
CA GLY A 115 16.92 17.08 -1.07
C GLY A 115 15.69 16.97 -1.96
N VAL A 116 14.93 18.06 -1.96
CA VAL A 116 13.69 18.23 -2.72
C VAL A 116 13.83 19.41 -3.68
N SER A 117 13.44 19.23 -4.94
CA SER A 117 13.33 20.31 -5.92
C SER A 117 11.90 20.43 -6.42
N VAL A 118 11.37 21.65 -6.45
CA VAL A 118 10.00 21.94 -6.92
C VAL A 118 10.07 22.98 -8.04
N ILE A 119 9.40 22.69 -9.15
CA ILE A 119 9.42 23.53 -10.35
C ILE A 119 8.00 23.58 -10.92
N GLY A 120 7.53 24.75 -11.37
CA GLY A 120 6.27 24.84 -12.10
C GLY A 120 5.54 26.16 -11.94
N LEU A 121 4.26 26.16 -12.31
CA LEU A 121 3.35 27.31 -12.23
C LEU A 121 2.21 26.98 -11.28
N MET A 122 1.99 27.85 -10.29
CA MET A 122 0.93 27.71 -9.29
C MET A 122 0.03 28.96 -9.21
N PRO A 123 -1.20 28.85 -8.68
CA PRO A 123 -2.03 30.01 -8.40
C PRO A 123 -1.45 30.87 -7.27
N ALA A 124 -1.55 32.19 -7.40
CA ALA A 124 -1.02 33.16 -6.43
C ALA A 124 -1.69 33.06 -5.04
N ASP A 125 -3.00 32.78 -5.02
CA ASP A 125 -3.83 32.70 -3.82
C ASP A 125 -3.46 31.54 -2.89
N VAL A 126 -2.66 30.60 -3.38
CA VAL A 126 -2.24 29.35 -2.71
C VAL A 126 -0.71 29.36 -2.44
N GLY A 127 -0.04 30.48 -2.76
CA GLY A 127 1.39 30.65 -3.06
C GLY A 127 2.42 30.35 -1.95
N PRO A 128 2.61 31.20 -0.92
CA PRO A 128 3.88 31.21 -0.18
C PRO A 128 3.91 30.27 1.03
N ASP A 129 2.87 30.30 1.87
CA ASP A 129 2.91 29.65 3.19
C ASP A 129 2.70 28.13 3.12
N LEU A 130 2.01 27.64 2.08
CA LEU A 130 1.79 26.22 1.89
C LEU A 130 3.11 25.55 1.52
N LEU A 131 3.85 26.05 0.53
CA LEU A 131 5.14 25.48 0.12
C LEU A 131 6.14 25.40 1.29
N ASP A 132 6.27 26.46 2.09
CA ASP A 132 7.13 26.44 3.29
C ASP A 132 6.67 25.43 4.37
N THR A 133 5.37 25.17 4.49
CA THR A 133 4.81 24.12 5.37
C THR A 133 5.13 22.70 4.88
N LEU A 134 5.25 22.52 3.57
CA LEU A 134 5.56 21.23 2.92
C LEU A 134 7.04 20.90 3.02
N LEU A 135 7.87 21.94 3.01
CA LEU A 135 9.32 21.87 3.17
C LEU A 135 9.77 21.70 4.62
N SER A 136 8.95 22.10 5.60
CA SER A 136 9.23 21.92 7.03
C SER A 136 8.79 20.57 7.60
N ARG A 137 7.95 19.81 6.89
CA ARG A 137 7.49 18.47 7.29
C ARG A 137 8.19 17.31 6.59
N ALA A 138 8.95 17.57 5.53
CA ALA A 138 9.82 16.57 4.90
C ALA A 138 11.10 16.43 5.73
N ASP A 139 11.11 15.44 6.63
CA ASP A 139 12.24 14.96 7.45
C ASP A 139 13.17 16.00 8.13
N GLY A 140 12.93 16.24 9.41
CA GLY A 140 13.98 16.42 10.43
C GLY A 140 14.97 17.59 10.31
N GLY A 141 14.85 18.47 9.32
CA GLY A 141 15.65 19.68 9.18
C GLY A 141 16.98 19.56 8.41
N ASP A 142 17.26 18.44 7.72
CA ASP A 142 18.55 18.20 7.04
C ASP A 142 18.45 18.08 5.50
N LEU A 143 17.26 18.20 4.91
CA LEU A 143 17.05 18.13 3.46
C LEU A 143 17.21 19.50 2.78
N THR A 144 18.02 19.57 1.70
CA THR A 144 18.17 20.80 0.92
C THR A 144 16.96 21.00 0.02
N VAL A 145 16.36 22.19 0.05
CA VAL A 145 15.19 22.51 -0.77
C VAL A 145 15.55 23.51 -1.86
N THR A 146 15.19 23.18 -3.10
CA THR A 146 15.29 24.09 -4.25
C THR A 146 13.89 24.41 -4.79
N ASN A 147 13.49 25.68 -4.66
CA ASN A 147 12.20 26.17 -5.15
C ASN A 147 12.38 27.02 -6.42
N MET A 148 11.74 26.60 -7.51
CA MET A 148 11.68 27.30 -8.80
C MET A 148 10.23 27.41 -9.29
N VAL A 149 9.31 27.70 -8.38
CA VAL A 149 7.87 27.86 -8.68
C VAL A 149 7.54 29.31 -9.01
N GLU A 150 6.79 29.52 -10.09
CA GLU A 150 6.20 30.79 -10.48
C GLU A 150 4.72 30.85 -10.08
N THR A 151 4.21 32.03 -9.75
CA THR A 151 2.81 32.25 -9.37
C THR A 151 2.03 33.01 -10.45
N SER A 152 0.71 32.79 -10.52
CA SER A 152 -0.18 33.52 -11.44
C SER A 152 -1.57 33.75 -10.85
N ASP A 153 -2.16 34.92 -11.14
CA ASP A 153 -3.47 35.37 -10.63
C ASP A 153 -4.69 34.82 -11.42
N HIS A 154 -4.51 33.73 -12.17
CA HIS A 154 -5.60 33.08 -12.89
C HIS A 154 -6.48 32.24 -11.94
N PRO A 155 -7.76 31.99 -12.29
CA PRO A 155 -8.69 31.24 -11.43
C PRO A 155 -8.14 29.87 -11.01
N VAL A 156 -8.17 29.59 -9.70
CA VAL A 156 -7.74 28.32 -9.12
C VAL A 156 -8.65 27.18 -9.59
N PRO A 157 -8.10 26.08 -10.14
CA PRO A 157 -8.90 24.89 -10.46
C PRO A 157 -9.47 24.22 -9.20
N ASP A 158 -10.71 23.73 -9.26
CA ASP A 158 -11.46 23.20 -8.10
C ASP A 158 -10.71 22.14 -7.29
N THR A 159 -9.97 21.23 -7.95
CA THR A 159 -9.26 20.13 -7.28
C THR A 159 -7.81 20.46 -6.91
N TRP A 160 -7.34 21.68 -7.17
CA TRP A 160 -5.92 22.03 -7.10
C TRP A 160 -5.35 21.86 -5.69
N GLU A 161 -6.05 22.38 -4.69
CA GLU A 161 -5.60 22.37 -3.29
C GLU A 161 -5.56 20.94 -2.72
N GLU A 162 -6.59 20.14 -2.98
CA GLU A 162 -6.66 18.73 -2.57
C GLU A 162 -5.57 17.88 -3.23
N THR A 163 -5.36 18.08 -4.54
CA THR A 163 -4.33 17.37 -5.30
C THR A 163 -2.94 17.74 -4.77
N LEU A 164 -2.71 19.02 -4.51
CA LEU A 164 -1.45 19.51 -3.97
C LEU A 164 -1.19 18.86 -2.62
N ARG A 165 -2.12 18.98 -1.64
CA ARG A 165 -1.97 18.38 -0.29
C ARG A 165 -1.62 16.89 -0.32
N PHE A 166 -2.32 16.12 -1.15
CA PHE A 166 -2.03 14.69 -1.34
C PHE A 166 -0.61 14.47 -1.88
N ALA A 167 -0.20 15.27 -2.86
CA ALA A 167 1.10 15.17 -3.49
C ALA A 167 2.27 15.36 -2.51
N ILE A 168 2.13 16.23 -1.50
CA ILE A 168 3.18 16.39 -0.48
C ILE A 168 3.19 15.24 0.51
N SER A 169 2.02 14.80 0.97
CA SER A 169 1.95 13.62 1.82
C SER A 169 2.66 12.44 1.16
N ALA A 170 2.37 12.21 -0.13
CA ALA A 170 3.04 11.20 -0.94
C ALA A 170 4.56 11.47 -1.08
N LEU A 171 4.97 12.73 -1.22
CA LEU A 171 6.38 13.09 -1.29
C LEU A 171 7.13 12.71 -0.01
N SER A 172 6.51 12.85 1.17
CA SER A 172 7.07 12.46 2.47
C SER A 172 7.29 10.95 2.59
N ASP A 173 6.41 10.13 2.02
CA ASP A 173 6.50 8.68 2.09
C ASP A 173 7.44 8.08 1.01
N LEU A 174 7.85 8.88 0.03
CA LEU A 174 8.58 8.42 -1.16
C LEU A 174 9.96 9.10 -1.30
N PRO A 175 11.03 8.57 -0.67
CA PRO A 175 12.34 9.22 -0.61
C PRO A 175 13.07 9.32 -1.96
N ARG A 176 12.68 8.52 -2.96
CA ARG A 176 13.23 8.52 -4.33
C ARG A 176 12.07 8.62 -5.32
N SER A 177 11.62 9.83 -5.61
CA SER A 177 10.40 10.03 -6.37
C SER A 177 10.38 11.29 -7.23
N LYS A 178 9.48 11.25 -8.22
CA LYS A 178 9.04 12.37 -9.04
C LYS A 178 7.52 12.41 -8.98
N ILE A 179 6.96 13.53 -8.54
CA ILE A 179 5.53 13.75 -8.44
C ILE A 179 5.14 14.94 -9.31
N SER A 180 4.28 14.71 -10.30
CA SER A 180 3.75 15.75 -11.18
C SER A 180 2.28 15.99 -10.87
N VAL A 181 1.92 17.25 -10.59
CA VAL A 181 0.59 17.71 -10.23
C VAL A 181 0.06 18.61 -11.33
N GLU A 182 -1.13 18.29 -11.84
CA GLU A 182 -1.92 19.10 -12.77
C GLU A 182 -3.35 19.24 -12.23
N ALA A 183 -4.15 20.14 -12.81
CA ALA A 183 -5.56 20.24 -12.48
C ALA A 183 -6.29 18.89 -12.73
N GLY A 184 -6.78 18.27 -11.65
CA GLY A 184 -7.51 16.99 -11.68
C GLY A 184 -6.66 15.73 -11.90
N ARG A 185 -5.32 15.86 -11.97
CA ARG A 185 -4.43 14.71 -12.21
C ARG A 185 -3.15 14.79 -11.39
N ILE A 186 -2.74 13.64 -10.87
CA ILE A 186 -1.42 13.44 -10.27
C ILE A 186 -0.72 12.23 -10.89
N THR A 187 0.58 12.36 -11.14
CA THR A 187 1.45 11.26 -11.58
C THR A 187 2.56 11.10 -10.57
N VAL A 188 2.75 9.88 -10.05
CA VAL A 188 3.78 9.53 -9.08
C VAL A 188 4.68 8.48 -9.69
N THR A 189 5.95 8.82 -9.89
CA THR A 189 7.00 7.89 -10.28
C THR A 189 7.94 7.71 -9.07
N ALA A 190 8.17 6.48 -8.62
CA ALA A 190 9.01 6.24 -7.44
C ALA A 190 9.82 4.95 -7.53
N VAL A 191 10.86 4.86 -6.71
CA VAL A 191 11.66 3.64 -6.53
C VAL A 191 11.48 3.12 -5.11
N ALA A 192 11.00 1.89 -4.97
CA ALA A 192 10.94 1.14 -3.73
C ALA A 192 12.23 0.34 -3.50
N ASP A 193 12.49 -0.05 -2.26
CA ASP A 193 13.63 -0.87 -1.83
C ASP A 193 13.37 -2.38 -2.02
N SER A 194 12.11 -2.79 -2.02
CA SER A 194 11.69 -4.19 -2.21
C SER A 194 10.31 -4.27 -2.87
N ASP A 195 9.96 -5.46 -3.37
CA ASP A 195 8.61 -5.73 -3.89
C ASP A 195 7.54 -5.57 -2.79
N GLU A 196 7.83 -5.97 -1.55
CA GLU A 196 6.91 -5.81 -0.42
C GLU A 196 6.62 -4.33 -0.15
N GLN A 197 7.69 -3.51 -0.07
CA GLN A 197 7.55 -2.07 0.12
C GLN A 197 6.80 -1.43 -1.07
N LYS A 198 7.04 -1.87 -2.31
CA LYS A 198 6.28 -1.42 -3.47
C LYS A 198 4.77 -1.65 -3.29
N HIS A 199 4.36 -2.87 -2.93
CA HIS A 199 2.93 -3.18 -2.76
C HIS A 199 2.30 -2.39 -1.61
N ASP A 200 3.04 -2.17 -0.53
CA ASP A 200 2.57 -1.36 0.60
C ASP A 200 2.42 0.12 0.20
N LEU A 201 3.38 0.68 -0.54
CA LEU A 201 3.31 2.04 -1.07
C LEU A 201 2.13 2.22 -2.04
N GLU A 202 1.94 1.31 -3.00
CA GLU A 202 0.81 1.35 -3.93
C GLU A 202 -0.52 1.34 -3.18
N ARG A 203 -0.67 0.44 -2.21
CA ARG A 203 -1.89 0.30 -1.40
C ARG A 203 -2.16 1.55 -0.56
N THR A 204 -1.12 2.13 0.02
CA THR A 204 -1.19 3.33 0.85
C THR A 204 -1.60 4.54 0.03
N LEU A 205 -0.94 4.77 -1.12
CA LEU A 205 -1.26 5.86 -2.03
C LEU A 205 -2.66 5.72 -2.62
N HIS A 206 -3.10 4.50 -2.97
CA HIS A 206 -4.44 4.27 -3.47
C HIS A 206 -5.54 4.58 -2.44
N ARG A 207 -5.30 4.29 -1.16
CA ARG A 207 -6.24 4.59 -0.07
C ARG A 207 -6.27 6.08 0.29
N ALA A 208 -5.13 6.75 0.20
CA ALA A 208 -5.01 8.17 0.54
C ALA A 208 -5.44 9.11 -0.61
N LYS A 209 -5.63 8.60 -1.83
CA LYS A 209 -5.98 9.40 -3.02
C LYS A 209 -7.39 10.03 -2.88
N PRO A 210 -7.56 11.34 -3.11
CA PRO A 210 -8.88 11.98 -3.19
C PRO A 210 -9.73 11.45 -4.37
N ASP A 211 -11.05 11.36 -4.18
CA ASP A 211 -12.00 10.82 -5.17
C ASP A 211 -12.02 11.61 -6.50
N ALA A 212 -11.91 12.94 -6.41
CA ALA A 212 -11.99 13.85 -7.55
C ALA A 212 -10.70 13.90 -8.40
N VAL A 213 -9.65 13.15 -8.03
CA VAL A 213 -8.31 13.21 -8.66
C VAL A 213 -8.00 11.92 -9.41
N ALA A 214 -7.58 12.04 -10.66
CA ALA A 214 -7.02 10.93 -11.42
C ALA A 214 -5.54 10.72 -11.03
N MET A 215 -5.17 9.51 -10.59
CA MET A 215 -3.79 9.18 -10.21
C MET A 215 -3.20 8.13 -11.12
N THR A 216 -1.97 8.35 -11.57
CA THR A 216 -1.12 7.33 -12.22
C THR A 216 0.06 7.02 -11.32
N LEU A 217 0.26 5.74 -10.99
CA LEU A 217 1.40 5.27 -10.20
C LEU A 217 2.36 4.48 -11.10
N ASP A 218 3.65 4.78 -10.99
CA ASP A 218 4.74 4.03 -11.62
C ASP A 218 5.84 3.80 -10.57
N ILE A 219 5.74 2.69 -9.83
CA ILE A 219 6.67 2.34 -8.76
C ILE A 219 7.50 1.12 -9.19
N ALA A 220 8.82 1.29 -9.22
CA ALA A 220 9.78 0.23 -9.54
C ALA A 220 10.45 -0.29 -8.27
N ALA A 221 10.66 -1.60 -8.17
CA ALA A 221 11.46 -2.24 -7.11
C ALA A 221 12.67 -2.95 -7.73
N PRO A 222 13.85 -2.95 -7.07
CA PRO A 222 15.00 -3.72 -7.51
C PRO A 222 14.70 -5.22 -7.44
N ARG A 223 15.19 -5.99 -8.42
CA ARG A 223 15.02 -7.44 -8.42
C ARG A 223 15.78 -8.08 -7.25
N PRO A 224 15.17 -9.00 -6.50
CA PRO A 224 15.85 -9.67 -5.40
C PRO A 224 17.02 -10.51 -5.92
N VAL A 225 18.11 -10.57 -5.16
CA VAL A 225 19.20 -11.54 -5.40
C VAL A 225 18.83 -12.84 -4.68
N ILE A 226 18.72 -13.93 -5.43
CA ILE A 226 18.30 -15.24 -4.94
C ILE A 226 19.54 -16.13 -4.81
N THR A 227 19.82 -16.62 -3.59
CA THR A 227 20.91 -17.56 -3.31
C THR A 227 20.51 -18.54 -2.20
N PRO A 228 20.56 -19.87 -2.40
CA PRO A 228 20.84 -20.55 -3.68
C PRO A 228 19.73 -20.30 -4.70
N PHE A 229 20.06 -20.36 -5.99
CA PHE A 229 19.06 -20.20 -7.05
C PHE A 229 18.39 -21.55 -7.27
N THR A 230 17.18 -21.73 -6.74
CA THR A 230 16.55 -23.05 -6.63
C THR A 230 15.20 -23.13 -7.34
N LEU A 231 14.96 -24.23 -8.04
CA LEU A 231 13.66 -24.65 -8.54
C LEU A 231 13.41 -26.09 -8.10
N ARG A 232 12.28 -26.34 -7.46
CA ARG A 232 11.85 -27.68 -7.06
C ARG A 232 10.41 -27.91 -7.49
N PHE A 233 10.22 -28.91 -8.34
CA PHE A 233 8.92 -29.32 -8.85
C PHE A 233 8.64 -30.77 -8.44
N VAL A 234 7.45 -31.00 -7.90
CA VAL A 234 7.05 -32.28 -7.30
C VAL A 234 5.75 -32.77 -7.92
N ILE A 235 5.74 -34.04 -8.30
CA ILE A 235 4.54 -34.78 -8.72
C ILE A 235 4.26 -35.82 -7.63
N PRO A 236 3.35 -35.53 -6.68
CA PRO A 236 3.09 -36.42 -5.56
C PRO A 236 2.38 -37.71 -6.02
N VAL A 237 2.38 -38.73 -5.16
CA VAL A 237 1.62 -39.97 -5.40
C VAL A 237 0.12 -39.69 -5.46
N GLU A 238 -0.35 -38.83 -4.56
CA GLU A 238 -1.73 -38.35 -4.46
C GLU A 238 -1.71 -36.82 -4.44
N GLY A 239 -2.59 -36.18 -5.22
CA GLY A 239 -2.65 -34.74 -5.36
C GLY A 239 -2.15 -34.24 -6.72
N ASN A 240 -2.16 -32.92 -6.90
CA ASN A 240 -1.74 -32.29 -8.15
C ASN A 240 -0.23 -31.98 -8.13
N PRO A 241 0.44 -31.98 -9.29
CA PRO A 241 1.78 -31.43 -9.43
C PRO A 241 1.87 -30.02 -8.85
N ARG A 242 3.02 -29.64 -8.30
CA ARG A 242 3.22 -28.31 -7.71
C ARG A 242 4.69 -27.90 -7.69
N PHE A 243 4.90 -26.59 -7.55
CA PHE A 243 6.22 -26.01 -7.26
C PHE A 243 6.37 -25.85 -5.75
N GLU A 244 7.42 -26.44 -5.18
CA GLU A 244 7.83 -26.20 -3.80
C GLU A 244 8.84 -25.04 -3.70
N ALA A 245 9.62 -24.84 -4.77
CA ALA A 245 10.46 -23.66 -4.97
C ALA A 245 10.47 -23.30 -6.46
N CYS A 246 10.43 -22.01 -6.80
CA CYS A 246 10.56 -21.57 -8.19
C CYS A 246 11.27 -20.22 -8.27
N ALA A 247 12.54 -20.24 -8.65
CA ALA A 247 13.31 -19.05 -9.02
C ALA A 247 13.54 -19.03 -10.54
N VAL A 248 13.35 -17.86 -11.15
CA VAL A 248 13.60 -17.61 -12.58
C VAL A 248 14.19 -16.21 -12.77
N ASP A 249 14.88 -15.97 -13.88
CA ASP A 249 15.63 -14.73 -14.10
C ASP A 249 14.88 -13.70 -14.96
N THR A 250 13.88 -14.17 -15.72
CA THR A 250 13.10 -13.38 -16.68
C THR A 250 11.67 -13.92 -16.82
N GLU A 251 10.75 -13.07 -17.31
CA GLU A 251 9.37 -13.51 -17.62
C GLU A 251 9.34 -14.59 -18.71
N ARG A 252 10.31 -14.54 -19.64
CA ARG A 252 10.42 -15.54 -20.72
C ARG A 252 10.85 -16.90 -20.17
N ALA A 253 11.79 -16.92 -19.22
CA ALA A 253 12.16 -18.13 -18.48
C ALA A 253 10.98 -18.69 -17.68
N ARG A 254 10.25 -17.81 -16.98
CA ARG A 254 9.02 -18.18 -16.27
C ARG A 254 8.02 -18.88 -17.18
N ALA A 255 7.70 -18.28 -18.32
CA ALA A 255 6.75 -18.85 -19.26
C ALA A 255 7.14 -20.27 -19.72
N ARG A 256 8.42 -20.49 -20.04
CA ARG A 256 8.94 -21.81 -20.46
C ARG A 256 8.84 -22.87 -19.35
N VAL A 257 9.20 -22.50 -18.12
CA VAL A 257 9.09 -23.40 -16.96
C VAL A 257 7.64 -23.77 -16.68
N LEU A 258 6.73 -22.80 -16.75
CA LEU A 258 5.30 -23.03 -16.53
C LEU A 258 4.64 -23.84 -17.65
N GLU A 259 5.09 -23.68 -18.89
CA GLU A 259 4.66 -24.52 -20.01
C GLU A 259 5.02 -25.99 -19.77
N ALA A 260 6.28 -26.27 -19.43
CA ALA A 260 6.72 -27.63 -19.09
C ALA A 260 5.97 -28.21 -17.88
N ALA A 261 5.70 -27.41 -16.85
CA ALA A 261 4.90 -27.84 -15.71
C ALA A 261 3.45 -28.13 -16.09
N ALA A 262 2.84 -27.31 -16.95
CA ALA A 262 1.47 -27.54 -17.44
C ALA A 262 1.37 -28.83 -18.25
N GLU A 263 2.36 -29.13 -19.10
CA GLU A 263 2.48 -30.42 -19.79
C GLU A 263 2.63 -31.60 -18.82
N ALA A 264 3.30 -31.38 -17.69
CA ALA A 264 3.41 -32.35 -16.60
C ALA A 264 2.15 -32.46 -15.72
N GLY A 265 1.07 -31.74 -16.03
CA GLY A 265 -0.22 -31.80 -15.33
C GLY A 265 -0.42 -30.73 -14.24
N PHE A 266 0.46 -29.73 -14.14
CA PHE A 266 0.27 -28.59 -13.24
C PHE A 266 -0.87 -27.67 -13.72
N SER A 267 -1.86 -27.42 -12.87
CA SER A 267 -3.01 -26.54 -13.17
C SER A 267 -3.16 -25.37 -12.19
N GLY A 268 -2.18 -25.15 -11.31
CA GLY A 268 -2.22 -24.12 -10.27
C GLY A 268 -1.67 -22.76 -10.72
N ARG A 269 -1.66 -21.78 -9.80
CA ARG A 269 -0.85 -20.55 -9.95
C ARG A 269 0.51 -20.78 -9.31
N ALA A 270 1.57 -20.64 -10.09
CA ALA A 270 2.94 -20.75 -9.58
C ALA A 270 3.47 -19.38 -9.15
N ASN A 271 3.98 -19.32 -7.92
CA ASN A 271 4.66 -18.14 -7.36
C ASN A 271 6.16 -18.21 -7.70
N CYS A 272 6.49 -18.13 -8.98
CA CYS A 272 7.89 -18.06 -9.42
C CYS A 272 8.46 -16.67 -9.20
N VAL A 273 9.47 -16.57 -8.34
CA VAL A 273 10.17 -15.31 -8.03
C VAL A 273 11.14 -14.97 -9.15
N ILE A 274 11.04 -13.76 -9.70
CA ILE A 274 11.94 -13.27 -10.74
C ILE A 274 13.09 -12.51 -10.09
N GLY A 275 14.30 -13.06 -10.13
CA GLY A 275 15.44 -12.52 -9.39
C GLY A 275 16.77 -12.53 -10.15
N LEU A 276 17.77 -11.90 -9.54
CA LEU A 276 19.19 -12.02 -9.87
C LEU A 276 19.78 -13.27 -9.21
N GLY A 277 20.92 -13.76 -9.70
CA GLY A 277 21.60 -14.94 -9.14
C GLY A 277 21.49 -16.21 -9.99
N VAL A 278 20.94 -16.12 -11.20
CA VAL A 278 20.81 -17.27 -12.09
C VAL A 278 22.20 -17.85 -12.46
N PRO A 279 22.40 -19.18 -12.32
CA PRO A 279 23.68 -19.83 -12.54
C PRO A 279 24.05 -19.90 -14.03
N SER A 280 23.05 -19.92 -14.91
CA SER A 280 23.23 -20.06 -16.36
C SER A 280 22.05 -19.49 -17.14
N ALA A 281 22.32 -18.96 -18.34
CA ALA A 281 21.28 -18.54 -19.29
C ALA A 281 20.38 -19.72 -19.75
N SER A 282 20.84 -20.96 -19.60
CA SER A 282 20.09 -22.18 -19.93
C SER A 282 19.28 -22.73 -18.75
N TRP A 283 19.17 -22.00 -17.63
CA TRP A 283 18.39 -22.40 -16.46
C TRP A 283 16.95 -22.83 -16.78
N ALA A 284 16.24 -22.03 -17.60
CA ALA A 284 14.86 -22.32 -17.98
C ALA A 284 14.74 -23.58 -18.86
N GLU A 285 15.79 -23.90 -19.64
CA GLU A 285 15.84 -25.10 -20.46
C GLU A 285 16.09 -26.34 -19.62
N ALA A 286 17.11 -26.31 -18.75
CA ALA A 286 17.39 -27.40 -17.81
C ALA A 286 16.20 -27.69 -16.89
N SER A 287 15.56 -26.64 -16.37
CA SER A 287 14.34 -26.76 -15.54
C SER A 287 13.20 -27.45 -16.30
N ALA A 288 12.94 -27.04 -17.54
CA ALA A 288 11.89 -27.64 -18.37
C ALA A 288 12.19 -29.11 -18.71
N GLN A 289 13.44 -29.43 -19.04
CA GLN A 289 13.87 -30.82 -19.31
C GLN A 289 13.74 -31.70 -18.06
N GLY A 290 14.12 -31.20 -16.89
CA GLY A 290 13.96 -31.90 -15.62
C GLY A 290 12.49 -32.18 -15.28
N ILE A 291 11.60 -31.20 -15.47
CA ILE A 291 10.15 -31.35 -15.26
C ILE A 291 9.56 -32.38 -16.25
N ALA A 292 9.95 -32.32 -17.52
CA ALA A 292 9.51 -33.27 -18.53
C ALA A 292 9.98 -34.70 -18.23
N ALA A 293 11.23 -34.86 -17.78
CA ALA A 293 11.76 -36.15 -17.33
C ALA A 293 10.95 -36.71 -16.15
N LEU A 294 10.66 -35.87 -15.15
CA LEU A 294 9.86 -36.26 -13.99
C LEU A 294 8.43 -36.69 -14.38
N SER A 295 7.80 -35.98 -15.32
CA SER A 295 6.48 -36.34 -15.85
C SER A 295 6.47 -37.75 -16.47
N ARG A 296 7.53 -38.12 -17.20
CA ARG A 296 7.67 -39.47 -17.79
C ARG A 296 7.86 -40.57 -16.75
N LEU A 297 8.49 -40.27 -15.62
CA LEU A 297 8.60 -41.20 -14.49
C LEU A 297 7.24 -41.40 -13.78
N GLY A 298 6.27 -40.51 -14.00
CA GLY A 298 4.92 -40.61 -13.44
C GLY A 298 4.83 -40.23 -11.96
N GLY A 299 5.85 -39.54 -11.43
CA GLY A 299 5.88 -39.08 -10.03
C GLY A 299 7.30 -38.88 -9.50
N GLY A 300 7.40 -38.19 -8.37
CA GLY A 300 8.65 -37.93 -7.64
C GLY A 300 8.95 -36.44 -7.54
N ALA A 301 10.24 -36.09 -7.49
CA ALA A 301 10.69 -34.70 -7.41
C ALA A 301 11.87 -34.43 -8.35
N VAL A 302 11.90 -33.24 -8.93
CA VAL A 302 13.09 -32.70 -9.60
C VAL A 302 13.48 -31.40 -8.91
N THR A 303 14.75 -31.26 -8.58
CA THR A 303 15.30 -30.10 -7.88
C THR A 303 16.53 -29.60 -8.63
N LEU A 304 16.50 -28.35 -9.07
CA LEU A 304 17.67 -27.65 -9.58
C LEU A 304 18.11 -26.67 -8.51
N SER A 305 19.38 -26.71 -8.14
CA SER A 305 20.00 -25.75 -7.24
C SER A 305 21.32 -25.33 -7.85
N ASP A 306 21.38 -24.08 -8.32
CA ASP A 306 22.53 -23.57 -9.07
C ASP A 306 22.87 -24.46 -10.29
N ALA A 307 23.99 -25.19 -10.28
CA ALA A 307 24.35 -26.08 -11.39
C ALA A 307 23.94 -27.55 -11.15
N ASP A 308 23.47 -27.89 -9.95
CA ASP A 308 23.16 -29.26 -9.59
C ASP A 308 21.69 -29.59 -9.90
N VAL A 309 21.46 -30.71 -10.56
CA VAL A 309 20.13 -31.24 -10.89
C VAL A 309 19.94 -32.57 -10.16
N SER A 310 19.00 -32.61 -9.22
CA SER A 310 18.59 -33.83 -8.53
C SER A 310 17.25 -34.32 -9.09
N LEU A 311 17.21 -35.59 -9.53
CA LEU A 311 15.98 -36.27 -9.97
C LEU A 311 15.71 -37.47 -9.07
N ILE A 312 14.61 -37.41 -8.32
CA ILE A 312 14.15 -38.47 -7.43
C ILE A 312 12.89 -39.06 -8.02
N ALA A 313 12.93 -40.34 -8.39
CA ALA A 313 11.78 -41.05 -8.93
C ALA A 313 10.77 -41.42 -7.83
N ARG A 314 9.50 -41.65 -8.21
CA ARG A 314 8.50 -42.18 -7.28
C ARG A 314 8.83 -43.60 -6.83
N ASP A 315 8.48 -43.93 -5.59
CA ASP A 315 8.44 -45.30 -5.07
C ASP A 315 7.69 -46.25 -6.03
N GLY A 316 8.31 -47.39 -6.36
CA GLY A 316 7.74 -48.38 -7.27
C GLY A 316 7.89 -48.08 -8.76
N THR A 317 8.66 -47.05 -9.13
CA THR A 317 9.08 -46.82 -10.53
C THR A 317 9.90 -48.01 -11.03
N SER A 318 9.62 -48.50 -12.25
CA SER A 318 10.38 -49.62 -12.81
C SER A 318 11.83 -49.22 -13.11
N PRO A 319 12.84 -50.03 -12.75
CA PRO A 319 14.25 -49.73 -12.99
C PRO A 319 14.55 -49.43 -14.47
N GLU A 320 13.94 -50.15 -15.42
CA GLU A 320 14.20 -49.97 -16.84
C GLU A 320 13.72 -48.60 -17.36
N LEU A 321 12.56 -48.14 -16.88
CA LEU A 321 12.04 -46.82 -17.19
C LEU A 321 12.92 -45.73 -16.58
N PHE A 322 13.36 -45.94 -15.33
CA PHE A 322 14.25 -45.01 -14.62
C PHE A 322 15.56 -44.83 -15.39
N ASP A 323 16.26 -45.92 -15.70
CA ASP A 323 17.54 -45.87 -16.42
C ASP A 323 17.41 -45.18 -17.78
N THR A 324 16.31 -45.45 -18.50
CA THR A 324 16.04 -44.83 -19.81
C THR A 324 15.84 -43.31 -19.67
N VAL A 325 15.00 -42.87 -18.74
CA VAL A 325 14.70 -41.45 -18.55
C VAL A 325 15.91 -40.68 -18.04
N VAL A 326 16.69 -41.26 -17.13
CA VAL A 326 17.92 -40.64 -16.60
C VAL A 326 18.96 -40.48 -17.69
N ALA A 327 19.21 -41.51 -18.50
CA ALA A 327 20.17 -41.42 -19.60
C ALA A 327 19.78 -40.38 -20.66
N GLU A 328 18.49 -40.29 -20.98
CA GLU A 328 17.99 -39.25 -21.89
C GLU A 328 18.09 -37.84 -21.31
N LEU A 329 17.78 -37.68 -20.01
CA LEU A 329 17.89 -36.39 -19.34
C LEU A 329 19.35 -35.94 -19.32
N ASP A 330 20.27 -36.78 -18.87
CA ASP A 330 21.72 -36.52 -18.81
C ASP A 330 22.26 -36.08 -20.18
N ALA A 331 21.86 -36.77 -21.26
CA ALA A 331 22.26 -36.42 -22.62
C ALA A 331 21.64 -35.13 -23.16
N SER A 332 20.51 -34.68 -22.59
CA SER A 332 19.79 -33.48 -23.02
C SER A 332 20.13 -32.23 -22.23
N LEU A 333 20.63 -32.39 -21.00
CA LEU A 333 20.97 -31.28 -20.12
C LEU A 333 22.13 -30.46 -20.70
N PRO A 334 22.12 -29.13 -20.53
CA PRO A 334 23.26 -28.29 -20.93
C PRO A 334 24.52 -28.62 -20.11
N ASP A 335 25.70 -28.55 -20.73
CA ASP A 335 27.01 -28.97 -20.17
C ASP A 335 27.35 -28.47 -18.75
N LEU A 336 26.79 -27.34 -18.31
CA LEU A 336 27.04 -26.81 -16.97
C LEU A 336 26.36 -27.64 -15.87
N PHE A 337 25.25 -28.28 -16.19
CA PHE A 337 24.39 -28.93 -15.21
C PHE A 337 24.86 -30.36 -14.94
N VAL A 338 24.91 -30.73 -13.65
CA VAL A 338 25.30 -32.07 -13.22
C VAL A 338 24.08 -32.81 -12.70
N LEU A 339 23.76 -33.95 -13.31
CA LEU A 339 22.63 -34.77 -12.90
C LEU A 339 23.03 -35.78 -11.82
N SER A 340 22.29 -35.76 -10.72
CA SER A 340 22.25 -36.77 -9.66
C SER A 340 20.86 -37.38 -9.66
N ALA A 341 20.74 -38.68 -9.92
CA ALA A 341 19.44 -39.35 -10.01
C ALA A 341 19.35 -40.49 -9.01
N VAL A 342 18.24 -40.56 -8.28
CA VAL A 342 17.99 -41.56 -7.25
C VAL A 342 16.67 -42.27 -7.54
N LEU A 343 16.74 -43.61 -7.55
CA LEU A 343 15.56 -44.48 -7.50
C LEU A 343 15.42 -44.98 -6.06
N PRO A 344 14.45 -44.46 -5.27
CA PRO A 344 14.29 -44.87 -3.89
C PRO A 344 13.95 -46.36 -3.80
N GLU A 345 14.60 -47.06 -2.87
CA GLU A 345 14.08 -48.36 -2.41
C GLU A 345 12.78 -48.12 -1.65
N ALA A 346 11.81 -49.04 -1.74
CA ALA A 346 10.52 -48.90 -1.07
C ALA A 346 10.70 -48.81 0.46
N ALA A 347 10.74 -47.59 0.99
CA ALA A 347 10.94 -47.34 2.41
C ALA A 347 9.72 -47.83 3.20
N GLN A 348 9.94 -48.80 4.10
CA GLN A 348 8.96 -49.12 5.14
C GLN A 348 9.04 -48.04 6.21
N VAL A 349 8.11 -47.08 6.17
CA VAL A 349 7.93 -46.08 7.23
C VAL A 349 6.92 -46.65 8.21
N ASP A 350 7.39 -47.30 9.29
CA ASP A 350 6.48 -47.86 10.29
C ASP A 350 6.03 -46.81 11.32
N GLY A 351 6.78 -45.70 11.45
CA GLY A 351 6.43 -44.57 12.31
C GLY A 351 6.45 -44.91 13.80
N THR A 352 6.98 -46.07 14.17
CA THR A 352 7.04 -46.54 15.55
C THR A 352 8.28 -46.03 16.27
N GLY A 353 9.37 -45.77 15.53
CA GLY A 353 10.68 -45.42 16.09
C GLY A 353 11.35 -46.55 16.89
N ASP A 354 10.72 -47.73 16.96
CA ASP A 354 11.12 -48.86 17.82
C ASP A 354 11.48 -50.12 17.02
N ALA A 355 11.46 -50.07 15.69
CA ALA A 355 11.73 -51.21 14.83
C ALA A 355 13.09 -51.86 15.16
N GLU A 356 13.08 -53.09 15.69
CA GLU A 356 14.29 -53.91 15.85
C GLU A 356 14.87 -54.37 14.50
N THR A 357 14.05 -54.33 13.45
CA THR A 357 14.34 -54.72 12.08
C THR A 357 13.78 -53.67 11.13
N GLY A 358 14.64 -53.03 10.34
CA GLY A 358 14.31 -51.90 9.46
C GLY A 358 15.41 -50.83 9.46
N PRO A 359 15.35 -49.83 8.56
CA PRO A 359 16.25 -48.67 8.59
C PRO A 359 16.07 -47.91 9.92
N PRO A 360 17.12 -47.26 10.46
CA PRO A 360 16.99 -46.49 11.68
C PRO A 360 16.01 -45.32 11.47
N GLU A 361 15.11 -45.11 12.44
CA GLU A 361 14.12 -44.03 12.39
C GLU A 361 14.23 -43.11 13.61
N PHE A 362 13.99 -41.82 13.37
CA PHE A 362 13.62 -40.85 14.39
C PHE A 362 12.23 -40.30 14.06
N VAL A 363 11.34 -40.29 15.04
CA VAL A 363 9.95 -39.85 14.87
C VAL A 363 9.65 -38.75 15.88
N ALA A 364 9.14 -37.62 15.40
CA ALA A 364 8.57 -36.61 16.27
C ALA A 364 7.11 -36.36 15.89
N THR A 365 6.22 -36.39 16.88
CA THR A 365 4.78 -36.17 16.69
C THR A 365 4.33 -35.00 17.55
N ARG A 366 3.62 -34.05 16.95
CA ARG A 366 2.97 -32.92 17.61
C ARG A 366 1.45 -33.12 17.58
N ALA A 367 0.85 -33.24 18.76
CA ALA A 367 -0.60 -33.33 18.92
C ALA A 367 -1.25 -31.93 18.77
N PRO A 368 -2.54 -31.83 18.39
CA PRO A 368 -3.27 -30.56 18.30
C PRO A 368 -3.27 -29.75 19.59
N GLU A 369 -3.20 -30.42 20.75
CA GLU A 369 -3.15 -29.79 22.07
C GLU A 369 -1.75 -29.20 22.40
N GLY A 370 -0.79 -29.31 21.46
CA GLY A 370 0.56 -28.76 21.60
C GLY A 370 1.57 -29.69 22.26
N GLN A 371 1.17 -30.89 22.70
CA GLN A 371 2.09 -31.90 23.23
C GLN A 371 2.95 -32.49 22.10
N VAL A 372 4.25 -32.64 22.37
CA VAL A 372 5.22 -33.16 21.43
C VAL A 372 5.92 -34.38 22.02
N GLN A 373 6.02 -35.43 21.20
CA GLN A 373 6.71 -36.65 21.55
C GLN A 373 7.84 -36.93 20.56
N LEU A 374 9.05 -37.09 21.09
CA LEU A 374 10.27 -37.40 20.35
C LEU A 374 10.67 -38.85 20.64
N ARG A 375 10.80 -39.69 19.61
CA ARG A 375 11.15 -41.11 19.71
C ARG A 375 12.21 -41.49 18.67
N GLY A 376 12.94 -42.57 18.94
CA GLY A 376 13.85 -43.19 17.97
C GLY A 376 15.33 -43.10 18.33
N ARG A 377 16.19 -43.30 17.34
CA ARG A 377 17.64 -43.51 17.54
C ARG A 377 18.45 -42.22 17.40
N LEU A 378 19.40 -42.00 18.30
CA LEU A 378 20.35 -40.88 18.30
C LEU A 378 21.78 -41.40 18.49
N PHE A 379 22.79 -40.67 17.99
CA PHE A 379 24.16 -41.17 17.92
C PHE A 379 24.79 -41.37 19.31
N ASP A 380 24.68 -40.35 20.16
CA ASP A 380 25.25 -40.32 21.51
C ASP A 380 24.45 -39.43 22.48
N GLU A 381 24.84 -39.44 23.76
CA GLU A 381 24.25 -38.65 24.83
C GLU A 381 24.31 -37.13 24.55
N ALA A 382 25.38 -36.66 23.90
CA ALA A 382 25.54 -35.24 23.56
C ALA A 382 24.51 -34.80 22.52
N GLN A 383 24.28 -35.61 21.49
CA GLN A 383 23.24 -35.38 20.49
C GLN A 383 21.85 -35.44 21.13
N GLN A 384 21.61 -36.41 22.04
CA GLN A 384 20.35 -36.47 22.77
C GLN A 384 20.10 -35.19 23.57
N ALA A 385 21.10 -34.67 24.28
CA ALA A 385 20.98 -33.41 24.99
C ALA A 385 20.69 -32.22 24.05
N ALA A 386 21.31 -32.19 22.87
CA ALA A 386 21.07 -31.15 21.87
C ALA A 386 19.65 -31.21 21.30
N VAL A 387 19.16 -32.40 20.91
CA VAL A 387 17.81 -32.62 20.39
C VAL A 387 16.76 -32.27 21.46
N VAL A 388 16.99 -32.64 22.72
CA VAL A 388 16.10 -32.29 23.84
C VAL A 388 16.04 -30.78 24.03
N SER A 389 17.19 -30.12 24.08
CA SER A 389 17.26 -28.68 24.32
C SER A 389 16.61 -27.90 23.19
N TYR A 390 16.85 -28.34 21.95
CA TYR A 390 16.24 -27.75 20.77
C TYR A 390 14.73 -27.97 20.71
N GLY A 391 14.26 -29.21 20.94
CA GLY A 391 12.83 -29.52 21.00
C GLY A 391 12.11 -28.71 22.08
N ARG A 392 12.70 -28.60 23.28
CA ARG A 392 12.13 -27.77 24.36
C ARG A 392 12.10 -26.27 24.02
N ALA A 393 13.08 -25.78 23.27
CA ALA A 393 13.09 -24.40 22.79
C ALA A 393 11.97 -24.15 21.77
N LEU A 394 11.70 -25.11 20.89
CA LEU A 394 10.66 -25.01 19.87
C LEU A 394 9.25 -25.20 20.41
N PHE A 395 9.04 -26.16 21.32
CA PHE A 395 7.71 -26.66 21.70
C PHE A 395 7.36 -26.43 23.18
N GLY A 396 8.30 -25.94 23.98
CA GLY A 396 8.13 -25.71 25.42
C GLY A 396 8.54 -26.91 26.28
N VAL A 397 9.03 -26.61 27.48
CA VAL A 397 9.61 -27.62 28.40
C VAL A 397 8.58 -28.64 28.88
N SER A 398 7.39 -28.18 29.28
CA SER A 398 6.33 -29.03 29.85
C SER A 398 5.61 -29.90 28.81
N ASN A 399 5.72 -29.54 27.53
CA ASN A 399 5.00 -30.17 26.44
C ASN A 399 5.85 -31.19 25.67
N THR A 400 7.15 -31.31 25.98
CA THR A 400 8.08 -32.15 25.21
C THR A 400 8.45 -33.43 25.97
N TYR A 401 8.01 -34.58 25.45
CA TYR A 401 8.33 -35.91 25.97
C TYR A 401 9.36 -36.60 25.08
N ILE A 402 10.33 -37.28 25.69
CA ILE A 402 11.39 -38.00 24.97
C ILE A 402 11.43 -39.47 25.33
N ALA A 403 11.56 -40.31 24.30
CA ALA A 403 11.80 -41.75 24.40
C ALA A 403 12.78 -42.18 23.30
N THR A 404 14.04 -41.75 23.41
CA THR A 404 15.11 -42.07 22.45
C THR A 404 16.07 -43.12 22.98
N ARG A 405 16.85 -43.74 22.09
CA ARG A 405 17.92 -44.70 22.42
C ARG A 405 19.18 -44.38 21.63
N GLU A 406 20.33 -44.77 22.17
CA GLU A 406 21.63 -44.56 21.53
C GLU A 406 21.92 -45.62 20.44
N ASP A 407 22.46 -45.18 19.30
CA ASP A 407 22.91 -46.03 18.19
C ASP A 407 24.10 -45.37 17.47
N ALA A 408 25.31 -45.87 17.75
CA ALA A 408 26.53 -45.36 17.14
C ALA A 408 26.71 -45.74 15.66
N THR A 409 25.81 -46.54 15.09
CA THR A 409 25.87 -46.99 13.68
C THR A 409 25.13 -46.07 12.71
N LEU A 410 24.56 -44.97 13.22
CA LEU A 410 23.81 -44.00 12.42
C LEU A 410 24.69 -43.30 11.38
N PRO A 411 24.13 -42.93 10.21
CA PRO A 411 24.87 -42.32 9.12
C PRO A 411 25.36 -40.90 9.45
N GLN A 412 26.35 -40.42 8.68
CA GLN A 412 26.81 -39.03 8.79
C GLN A 412 25.67 -38.06 8.43
N GLY A 413 25.60 -36.92 9.12
CA GLY A 413 24.55 -35.92 8.90
C GLY A 413 23.21 -36.20 9.62
N TRP A 414 23.09 -37.33 10.33
CA TRP A 414 21.90 -37.65 11.13
C TRP A 414 21.44 -36.51 12.07
N PRO A 415 22.34 -35.82 12.82
CA PRO A 415 21.92 -34.70 13.68
C PRO A 415 21.27 -33.56 12.91
N THR A 416 21.84 -33.18 11.77
CA THR A 416 21.31 -32.10 10.92
C THR A 416 19.91 -32.45 10.42
N ARG A 417 19.70 -33.72 10.01
CA ARG A 417 18.40 -34.22 9.55
C ARG A 417 17.34 -34.17 10.64
N VAL A 418 17.67 -34.68 11.84
CA VAL A 418 16.76 -34.65 12.99
C VAL A 418 16.38 -33.21 13.36
N LEU A 419 17.36 -32.32 13.47
CA LEU A 419 17.11 -30.92 13.84
C LEU A 419 16.31 -30.17 12.77
N ALA A 420 16.60 -30.39 11.48
CA ALA A 420 15.82 -29.81 10.38
C ALA A 420 14.37 -30.33 10.38
N GLY A 421 14.15 -31.61 10.68
CA GLY A 421 12.82 -32.19 10.83
C GLY A 421 12.03 -31.58 11.98
N LEU A 422 12.67 -31.32 13.13
CA LEU A 422 12.03 -30.65 14.27
C LEU A 422 11.70 -29.19 13.98
N ASP A 423 12.61 -28.47 13.33
CA ASP A 423 12.39 -27.08 12.88
C ASP A 423 11.20 -27.02 11.90
N ALA A 424 11.14 -27.95 10.93
CA ALA A 424 10.01 -28.09 10.03
C ALA A 424 8.69 -28.40 10.75
N LEU A 425 8.68 -29.34 11.72
CA LEU A 425 7.50 -29.67 12.52
C LEU A 425 7.02 -28.48 13.37
N SER A 426 7.91 -27.59 13.79
CA SER A 426 7.55 -26.39 14.57
C SER A 426 6.68 -25.39 13.80
N ARG A 427 6.67 -25.48 12.46
CA ARG A 427 5.83 -24.65 11.59
C ARG A 427 4.41 -25.19 11.41
N LEU A 428 4.11 -26.35 12.00
CA LEU A 428 2.81 -27.02 11.90
C LEU A 428 2.13 -27.06 13.26
N GLU A 429 0.83 -26.79 13.30
CA GLU A 429 -0.03 -26.81 14.48
C GLU A 429 -0.18 -28.24 15.03
N SER A 430 -0.30 -29.22 14.14
CA SER A 430 -0.26 -30.65 14.48
C SER A 430 0.32 -31.47 13.32
N GLY A 431 0.97 -32.59 13.64
CA GLY A 431 1.60 -33.41 12.61
C GLY A 431 2.66 -34.36 13.13
N SER A 432 3.40 -34.97 12.20
CA SER A 432 4.52 -35.85 12.50
C SER A 432 5.63 -35.69 11.49
N VAL A 433 6.87 -35.79 11.95
CA VAL A 433 8.05 -35.96 11.09
C VAL A 433 8.67 -37.33 11.36
N VAL A 434 9.00 -38.05 10.29
CA VAL A 434 9.80 -39.26 10.31
C VAL A 434 11.09 -39.01 9.56
N VAL A 435 12.22 -39.30 10.20
CA VAL A 435 13.57 -39.14 9.67
C VAL A 435 14.20 -40.53 9.54
N GLN A 436 14.59 -40.87 8.32
CA GLN A 436 15.36 -42.04 7.93
C GLN A 436 16.72 -41.61 7.34
N PRO A 437 17.68 -42.54 7.08
CA PRO A 437 19.00 -42.20 6.56
C PRO A 437 18.95 -41.29 5.32
N ASP A 438 18.08 -41.64 4.38
CA ASP A 438 18.02 -40.97 3.08
C ASP A 438 16.76 -40.13 2.91
N LEU A 439 15.71 -40.36 3.71
CA LEU A 439 14.38 -39.78 3.55
C LEU A 439 13.90 -39.01 4.80
N VAL A 440 13.30 -37.83 4.60
CA VAL A 440 12.54 -37.11 5.64
C VAL A 440 11.09 -36.94 5.21
N VAL A 441 10.14 -37.44 5.99
CA VAL A 441 8.70 -37.32 5.68
C VAL A 441 8.03 -36.47 6.75
N LEU A 442 7.44 -35.35 6.34
CA LEU A 442 6.65 -34.47 7.20
C LEU A 442 5.19 -34.52 6.79
N ARG A 443 4.29 -34.75 7.76
CA ARG A 443 2.84 -34.73 7.59
C ARG A 443 2.19 -33.81 8.61
N GLY A 444 1.16 -33.06 8.25
CA GLY A 444 0.38 -32.33 9.26
C GLY A 444 -0.60 -31.30 8.72
N ARG A 445 -1.14 -30.50 9.66
CA ARG A 445 -2.09 -29.41 9.40
C ARG A 445 -1.52 -28.09 9.89
N THR A 446 -1.88 -27.01 9.19
CA THR A 446 -1.46 -25.67 9.58
C THR A 446 -2.42 -24.57 9.15
N GLY A 447 -2.50 -23.51 9.95
CA GLY A 447 -3.22 -22.28 9.62
C GLY A 447 -2.43 -21.31 8.74
N ASN A 448 -1.17 -21.60 8.44
CA ASN A 448 -0.36 -20.76 7.59
C ASN A 448 -0.37 -21.29 6.15
N ALA A 449 -1.06 -20.58 5.24
CA ALA A 449 -1.15 -20.94 3.82
C ALA A 449 0.20 -21.00 3.09
N GLN A 450 1.28 -20.42 3.64
CA GLN A 450 2.64 -20.46 3.10
C GLN A 450 3.53 -21.51 3.75
N ALA A 451 3.05 -22.23 4.76
CA ALA A 451 3.86 -23.16 5.56
C ALA A 451 4.54 -24.23 4.69
N GLU A 452 3.84 -24.82 3.74
CA GLU A 452 4.38 -25.88 2.88
C GLU A 452 5.61 -25.40 2.08
N ALA A 453 5.51 -24.23 1.44
CA ALA A 453 6.62 -23.63 0.70
C ALA A 453 7.78 -23.26 1.63
N GLN A 454 7.48 -22.68 2.79
CA GLN A 454 8.49 -22.31 3.78
C GLN A 454 9.23 -23.53 4.35
N ILE A 455 8.50 -24.62 4.64
CA ILE A 455 9.06 -25.89 5.12
C ILE A 455 9.95 -26.51 4.03
N SER A 456 9.48 -26.53 2.78
CA SER A 456 10.24 -27.12 1.68
C SER A 456 11.54 -26.34 1.44
N GLY A 457 11.50 -25.01 1.48
CA GLY A 457 12.69 -24.16 1.43
C GLY A 457 13.63 -24.37 2.63
N LEU A 458 13.08 -24.50 3.84
CA LEU A 458 13.84 -24.79 5.05
C LEU A 458 14.59 -26.12 4.93
N LEU A 459 13.88 -27.20 4.57
CA LEU A 459 14.46 -28.53 4.43
C LEU A 459 15.51 -28.56 3.30
N SER A 460 15.22 -27.98 2.15
CA SER A 460 16.18 -27.89 1.04
C SER A 460 17.45 -27.14 1.44
N SER A 461 17.34 -26.01 2.15
CA SER A 461 18.51 -25.23 2.61
C SER A 461 19.35 -25.94 3.67
N LYS A 462 18.72 -26.68 4.60
CA LYS A 462 19.43 -27.35 5.71
C LYS A 462 19.97 -28.73 5.33
N LEU A 463 19.23 -29.46 4.49
CA LEU A 463 19.58 -30.83 4.10
C LEU A 463 20.37 -30.89 2.80
N GLY A 464 20.33 -29.82 2.00
CA GLY A 464 20.93 -29.77 0.67
C GLY A 464 19.93 -30.12 -0.44
N ALA A 465 20.26 -29.71 -1.67
CA ALA A 465 19.41 -29.89 -2.84
C ALA A 465 19.19 -31.35 -3.25
N GLU A 466 20.11 -32.25 -2.87
CA GLU A 466 20.04 -33.69 -3.17
C GLU A 466 19.25 -34.49 -2.13
N ALA A 467 18.85 -33.89 -1.02
CA ALA A 467 18.15 -34.61 0.04
C ALA A 467 16.74 -35.02 -0.40
N ASP A 468 16.39 -36.30 -0.17
CA ASP A 468 15.03 -36.76 -0.35
C ASP A 468 14.16 -36.39 0.86
N PHE A 469 13.09 -35.64 0.60
CA PHE A 469 12.10 -35.31 1.60
C PHE A 469 10.72 -35.14 0.97
N ARG A 470 9.69 -35.45 1.76
CA ARG A 470 8.28 -35.34 1.39
C ARG A 470 7.57 -34.45 2.39
N VAL A 471 6.88 -33.43 1.89
CA VAL A 471 6.05 -32.53 2.69
C VAL A 471 4.59 -32.76 2.30
N GLU A 472 3.79 -33.27 3.23
CA GLU A 472 2.36 -33.55 3.07
C GLU A 472 1.59 -32.69 4.11
N VAL A 473 1.44 -31.41 3.80
CA VAL A 473 0.84 -30.42 4.70
C VAL A 473 -0.49 -29.95 4.15
N THR A 474 -1.51 -29.91 5.01
CA THR A 474 -2.85 -29.42 4.66
C THR A 474 -3.10 -28.08 5.32
N TYR A 475 -3.45 -27.07 4.52
CA TYR A 475 -3.94 -25.79 5.05
C TYR A 475 -5.34 -25.96 5.65
N ASP A 476 -5.53 -25.38 6.83
CA ASP A 476 -6.77 -25.41 7.58
C ASP A 476 -7.18 -23.99 7.96
N GLU A 477 -8.28 -23.50 7.36
CA GLU A 477 -8.76 -22.12 7.52
C GLU A 477 -9.14 -21.81 8.98
N GLU A 478 -9.63 -22.79 9.73
CA GLU A 478 -9.96 -22.64 11.15
C GLU A 478 -8.72 -22.39 12.03
N LEU A 479 -7.53 -22.73 11.53
CA LEU A 479 -6.26 -22.49 12.22
C LEU A 479 -5.62 -21.16 11.79
N ASP A 480 -6.16 -20.47 10.78
CA ASP A 480 -5.54 -19.26 10.22
C ASP A 480 -5.62 -18.08 11.22
N PRO A 481 -4.48 -17.58 11.72
CA PRO A 481 -4.47 -16.55 12.75
C PRO A 481 -4.91 -15.18 12.22
N LEU A 482 -4.92 -14.94 10.91
CA LEU A 482 -5.33 -13.66 10.31
C LEU A 482 -6.83 -13.63 10.00
N LEU A 483 -7.41 -14.78 9.63
CA LEU A 483 -8.84 -14.90 9.33
C LEU A 483 -9.70 -15.03 10.59
N ASN A 484 -9.13 -15.54 11.70
CA ASN A 484 -9.82 -15.71 12.97
C ASN A 484 -9.60 -14.56 13.96
N ILE A 485 -9.14 -13.38 13.50
CA ILE A 485 -9.14 -12.18 14.32
C ILE A 485 -10.58 -11.65 14.38
N PRO A 486 -11.24 -11.66 15.56
CA PRO A 486 -12.60 -11.12 15.70
C PRO A 486 -12.65 -9.65 15.27
N THR A 487 -13.72 -9.26 14.59
CA THR A 487 -13.95 -7.83 14.30
C THR A 487 -14.10 -7.04 15.62
N PRO A 488 -13.79 -5.73 15.62
CA PRO A 488 -13.97 -4.91 16.82
C PRO A 488 -15.39 -4.97 17.40
N GLU A 489 -16.39 -5.14 16.54
CA GLU A 489 -17.80 -5.30 16.89
C GLU A 489 -18.07 -6.67 17.56
N GLU A 490 -17.62 -7.78 16.95
CA GLU A 490 -17.71 -9.13 17.54
C GLU A 490 -16.95 -9.20 18.88
N CYS A 491 -15.81 -8.52 18.98
CA CYS A 491 -15.08 -8.39 20.24
C CYS A 491 -15.91 -7.73 21.34
N ALA A 492 -16.62 -6.64 21.05
CA ALA A 492 -17.48 -5.99 22.03
C ALA A 492 -18.61 -6.93 22.48
N GLU A 493 -19.23 -7.66 21.55
CA GLU A 493 -20.28 -8.63 21.85
C GLU A 493 -19.77 -9.74 22.78
N GLU A 494 -18.67 -10.39 22.42
CA GLU A 494 -18.09 -11.48 23.21
C GLU A 494 -17.61 -11.04 24.61
N LEU A 495 -17.07 -9.83 24.74
CA LEU A 495 -16.70 -9.27 26.05
C LEU A 495 -17.94 -9.11 26.95
N ASN A 496 -19.06 -8.67 26.39
CA ASN A 496 -20.31 -8.57 27.11
C ASN A 496 -20.93 -9.95 27.41
N GLU A 497 -20.79 -10.94 26.51
CA GLU A 497 -21.22 -12.32 26.78
C GLU A 497 -20.47 -12.93 27.96
N ILE A 498 -19.16 -12.67 28.11
CA ILE A 498 -18.38 -13.10 29.27
C ILE A 498 -18.98 -12.51 30.55
N LEU A 499 -19.36 -11.22 30.54
CA LEU A 499 -19.95 -10.53 31.69
C LEU A 499 -21.39 -10.99 32.01
N VAL A 500 -22.15 -11.43 31.00
CA VAL A 500 -23.48 -12.04 31.20
C VAL A 500 -23.35 -13.44 31.78
N ALA A 501 -22.40 -14.24 31.29
CA ALA A 501 -22.16 -15.59 31.77
C ALA A 501 -21.55 -15.61 33.18
N GLN A 502 -20.69 -14.65 33.49
CA GLN A 502 -20.03 -14.52 34.80
C GLN A 502 -19.92 -13.03 35.18
N LYS A 503 -20.85 -12.58 36.02
CA LYS A 503 -20.86 -11.19 36.49
C LYS A 503 -19.63 -10.86 37.32
N LEU A 504 -19.14 -9.62 37.15
CA LEU A 504 -18.20 -8.99 38.07
C LEU A 504 -18.95 -8.51 39.31
N SER A 505 -18.60 -9.07 40.46
CA SER A 505 -19.19 -8.74 41.75
C SER A 505 -18.33 -7.70 42.48
N PHE A 506 -19.00 -6.79 43.18
CA PHE A 506 -18.37 -5.72 43.96
C PHE A 506 -18.87 -5.77 45.40
N ALA A 507 -18.01 -5.36 46.34
CA ALA A 507 -18.46 -5.17 47.72
C ALA A 507 -19.59 -4.11 47.82
N PRO A 508 -20.56 -4.29 48.73
CA PRO A 508 -21.70 -3.37 48.84
C PRO A 508 -21.26 -1.92 49.05
N GLY A 509 -21.70 -1.02 48.16
CA GLY A 509 -21.36 0.42 48.22
C GLY A 509 -19.90 0.77 47.89
N GLU A 510 -19.08 -0.21 47.52
CA GLU A 510 -17.65 -0.01 47.27
C GLU A 510 -17.29 -0.37 45.81
N PRO A 511 -16.21 0.22 45.26
CA PRO A 511 -15.66 -0.12 43.95
C PRO A 511 -14.65 -1.28 44.00
N VAL A 512 -14.63 -2.07 45.08
CA VAL A 512 -13.68 -3.17 45.26
C VAL A 512 -14.24 -4.44 44.61
N ILE A 513 -13.50 -4.99 43.64
CA ILE A 513 -13.80 -6.27 42.99
C ILE A 513 -13.47 -7.39 43.99
N ASP A 514 -14.38 -8.34 44.17
CA ASP A 514 -14.18 -9.46 45.07
C ASP A 514 -13.20 -10.52 44.51
N GLU A 515 -12.74 -11.44 45.37
CA GLU A 515 -11.84 -12.53 44.94
C GLU A 515 -12.48 -13.45 43.90
N ALA A 516 -13.81 -13.48 43.80
CA ALA A 516 -14.53 -14.23 42.78
C ALA A 516 -14.44 -13.58 41.38
N GLY A 517 -14.11 -12.29 41.31
CA GLY A 517 -13.91 -11.54 40.07
C GLY A 517 -12.65 -11.91 39.27
N ASP A 518 -11.72 -12.66 39.85
CA ASP A 518 -10.47 -13.06 39.17
C ASP A 518 -10.72 -13.93 37.92
N GLY A 519 -11.71 -14.82 37.95
CA GLY A 519 -12.08 -15.68 36.82
C GLY A 519 -12.57 -14.88 35.60
N PRO A 520 -13.63 -14.06 35.75
CA PRO A 520 -14.10 -13.18 34.69
C PRO A 520 -13.02 -12.24 34.15
N LEU A 521 -12.20 -11.64 35.02
CA LEU A 521 -11.11 -10.75 34.62
C LEU A 521 -10.04 -11.46 33.77
N GLY A 522 -9.72 -12.72 34.08
CA GLY A 522 -8.81 -13.53 33.27
C GLY A 522 -9.35 -13.77 31.86
N ARG A 523 -10.63 -14.15 31.74
CA ARG A 523 -11.28 -14.38 30.43
C ARG A 523 -11.42 -13.10 29.61
N LEU A 524 -11.76 -11.99 30.26
CA LEU A 524 -11.81 -10.67 29.62
C LEU A 524 -10.44 -10.27 29.08
N LYS A 525 -9.37 -10.52 29.84
CA LYS A 525 -7.99 -10.27 29.39
C LYS A 525 -7.64 -11.12 28.17
N GLU A 526 -7.88 -12.43 28.22
CA GLU A 526 -7.61 -13.33 27.08
C GLU A 526 -8.34 -12.87 25.81
N LYS A 527 -9.60 -12.42 25.94
CA LYS A 527 -10.34 -11.92 24.79
C LYS A 527 -9.80 -10.57 24.31
N LEU A 528 -9.49 -9.63 25.22
CA LEU A 528 -8.92 -8.33 24.88
C LEU A 528 -7.55 -8.42 24.18
N ASP A 529 -6.75 -9.44 24.48
CA ASP A 529 -5.48 -9.71 23.78
C ASP A 529 -5.71 -10.10 22.31
N ALA A 530 -6.83 -10.76 21.99
CA ALA A 530 -7.20 -11.14 20.63
C ALA A 530 -7.88 -10.00 19.83
N CYS A 531 -8.30 -8.93 20.52
CA CYS A 531 -8.99 -7.78 19.94
C CYS A 531 -7.99 -6.68 19.53
N ASP A 532 -7.20 -6.93 18.49
CA ASP A 532 -6.16 -5.98 18.04
C ASP A 532 -6.76 -4.63 17.62
N ARG A 533 -6.08 -3.53 18.00
CA ARG A 533 -6.36 -2.14 17.62
C ARG A 533 -7.74 -1.57 17.98
N ALA A 534 -8.62 -2.29 18.68
CA ALA A 534 -9.88 -1.73 19.15
C ALA A 534 -9.70 -0.91 20.44
N VAL A 535 -10.48 0.16 20.61
CA VAL A 535 -10.60 0.92 21.86
C VAL A 535 -12.00 0.68 22.42
N PHE A 536 -12.08 0.29 23.69
CA PHE A 536 -13.33 0.00 24.36
C PHE A 536 -13.57 0.96 25.53
N GLU A 537 -14.82 1.37 25.69
CA GLU A 537 -15.34 1.98 26.90
C GLU A 537 -15.83 0.89 27.86
N ILE A 538 -15.44 1.00 29.11
CA ILE A 538 -15.97 0.23 30.24
C ILE A 538 -17.04 1.10 30.89
N GLY A 539 -18.31 0.77 30.65
CA GLY A 539 -19.45 1.48 31.19
C GLY A 539 -19.91 0.87 32.52
N GLY A 540 -19.87 1.65 33.59
CA GLY A 540 -20.41 1.27 34.90
C GLY A 540 -21.86 1.70 35.08
N HIS A 541 -22.70 0.83 35.63
CA HIS A 541 -24.12 1.12 35.91
C HIS A 541 -24.51 0.69 37.34
N THR A 542 -25.43 1.45 37.95
CA THR A 542 -26.01 1.15 39.27
C THR A 542 -27.52 0.93 39.17
N ASP A 543 -28.12 0.43 40.25
CA ASP A 543 -29.58 0.46 40.41
C ASP A 543 -30.06 1.85 40.86
N SER A 544 -31.38 2.02 41.02
CA SER A 544 -31.98 3.30 41.42
C SER A 544 -31.92 3.59 42.93
N GLN A 545 -31.16 2.82 43.72
CA GLN A 545 -31.08 3.04 45.16
C GLN A 545 -29.97 4.03 45.47
N GLY A 546 -30.29 5.06 46.24
CA GLY A 546 -29.33 6.09 46.64
C GLY A 546 -29.63 7.44 46.02
N SER A 547 -28.62 8.31 46.02
CA SER A 547 -28.71 9.62 45.35
C SER A 547 -28.07 9.52 43.98
N GLU A 548 -28.65 10.19 42.99
CA GLU A 548 -28.15 10.25 41.60
C GLU A 548 -26.64 10.56 41.54
N GLY A 549 -26.18 11.59 42.26
CA GLY A 549 -24.76 11.95 42.32
C GLY A 549 -23.87 10.92 43.04
N GLY A 550 -24.44 10.16 43.99
CA GLY A 550 -23.76 9.02 44.61
C GLY A 550 -23.60 7.86 43.63
N ASN A 551 -24.67 7.55 42.90
CA ASN A 551 -24.73 6.49 41.91
C ASN A 551 -23.80 6.76 40.72
N GLN A 552 -23.74 8.01 40.26
CA GLN A 552 -22.79 8.45 39.24
C GLN A 552 -21.34 8.16 39.66
N ARG A 553 -20.92 8.63 40.84
CA ARG A 553 -19.54 8.41 41.33
C ARG A 553 -19.22 6.94 41.55
N LEU A 554 -20.17 6.17 42.11
CA LEU A 554 -19.98 4.74 42.35
C LEU A 554 -19.82 3.97 41.04
N SER A 555 -20.61 4.29 40.03
CA SER A 555 -20.55 3.66 38.72
C SER A 555 -19.20 3.88 38.02
N LEU A 556 -18.70 5.12 38.03
CA LEU A 556 -17.39 5.47 37.47
C LEU A 556 -16.25 4.76 38.22
N ALA A 557 -16.26 4.81 39.56
CA ALA A 557 -15.24 4.18 40.38
C ALA A 557 -15.16 2.66 40.15
N ARG A 558 -16.29 1.99 39.89
CA ARG A 558 -16.33 0.58 39.52
C ARG A 558 -15.74 0.32 38.13
N ALA A 559 -16.07 1.13 37.14
CA ALA A 559 -15.49 1.03 35.80
C ALA A 559 -13.95 1.23 35.84
N GLU A 560 -13.47 2.20 36.62
CA GLU A 560 -12.05 2.46 36.85
C GLU A 560 -11.34 1.30 37.56
N ALA A 561 -12.00 0.66 38.52
CA ALA A 561 -11.47 -0.52 39.20
C ALA A 561 -11.28 -1.69 38.23
N VAL A 562 -12.25 -1.95 37.35
CA VAL A 562 -12.16 -2.98 36.30
C VAL A 562 -11.05 -2.65 35.32
N ARG A 563 -10.99 -1.39 34.86
CA ARG A 563 -9.92 -0.90 33.98
C ARG A 563 -8.53 -1.14 34.61
N SER A 564 -8.35 -0.75 35.86
CA SER A 564 -7.08 -0.90 36.58
C SER A 564 -6.70 -2.38 36.76
N ALA A 565 -7.68 -3.23 37.04
CA ALA A 565 -7.48 -4.67 37.17
C ALA A 565 -7.08 -5.34 35.84
N LEU A 566 -7.62 -4.89 34.70
CA LEU A 566 -7.22 -5.41 33.39
C LEU A 566 -5.83 -4.91 32.97
N ILE A 567 -5.51 -3.64 33.25
CA ILE A 567 -4.18 -3.06 32.99
C ILE A 567 -3.11 -3.81 33.80
N SER A 568 -3.36 -4.11 35.08
CA SER A 568 -2.40 -4.85 35.90
C SER A 568 -2.18 -6.30 35.41
N ARG A 569 -3.11 -6.84 34.62
CA ARG A 569 -3.02 -8.15 33.96
C ARG A 569 -2.41 -8.08 32.55
N GLY A 570 -1.97 -6.90 32.11
CA GLY A 570 -1.21 -6.69 30.87
C GLY A 570 -2.00 -6.09 29.71
N VAL A 571 -3.27 -5.72 29.89
CA VAL A 571 -4.03 -5.02 28.84
C VAL A 571 -3.49 -3.60 28.66
N SER A 572 -3.34 -3.15 27.40
CA SER A 572 -2.81 -1.81 27.10
C SER A 572 -3.71 -0.70 27.69
N PRO A 573 -3.16 0.28 28.44
CA PRO A 573 -3.96 1.37 29.02
C PRO A 573 -4.73 2.20 27.99
N GLY A 574 -4.22 2.31 26.76
CA GLY A 574 -4.88 3.02 25.66
C GLY A 574 -6.06 2.26 25.06
N GLN A 575 -6.30 1.02 25.48
CA GLN A 575 -7.41 0.16 25.02
C GLN A 575 -8.69 0.32 25.79
N LEU A 576 -8.62 0.94 26.96
CA LEU A 576 -9.72 0.98 27.90
C LEU A 576 -9.95 2.42 28.35
N ILE A 577 -11.16 2.91 28.16
CA ILE A 577 -11.69 4.15 28.76
C ILE A 577 -12.75 3.73 29.78
N ALA A 578 -12.83 4.40 30.93
CA ALA A 578 -13.85 4.11 31.94
C ALA A 578 -14.87 5.25 31.98
N GLU A 579 -16.15 4.91 31.96
CA GLU A 579 -17.26 5.88 32.04
C GLU A 579 -18.30 5.38 33.06
N GLY A 580 -18.86 6.30 33.84
CA GLY A 580 -19.93 6.00 34.79
C GLY A 580 -21.26 6.52 34.28
N TYR A 581 -22.29 5.68 34.25
CA TYR A 581 -23.65 6.08 33.83
C TYR A 581 -24.64 6.18 34.99
N GLY A 582 -24.22 5.85 36.21
CA GLY A 582 -25.09 5.80 37.39
C GLY A 582 -26.33 4.96 37.12
N GLU A 583 -27.50 5.50 37.48
CA GLU A 583 -28.81 4.87 37.28
C GLU A 583 -29.51 5.30 35.98
N ALA A 584 -28.86 6.12 35.14
CA ALA A 584 -29.50 6.80 34.01
C ALA A 584 -29.87 5.86 32.83
N GLN A 585 -29.30 4.65 32.79
CA GLN A 585 -29.51 3.68 31.72
C GLN A 585 -29.92 2.28 32.26
N PRO A 586 -31.15 2.15 32.81
CA PRO A 586 -31.65 0.88 33.31
C PRO A 586 -32.00 -0.06 32.14
N ILE A 587 -31.72 -1.35 32.31
CA ILE A 587 -32.08 -2.42 31.35
C ILE A 587 -33.21 -3.31 31.88
N ALA A 588 -33.53 -3.19 33.17
CA ALA A 588 -34.59 -3.91 33.84
C ALA A 588 -35.30 -3.02 34.87
N ASP A 589 -36.44 -3.49 35.36
CA ASP A 589 -37.28 -2.76 36.31
C ASP A 589 -36.64 -2.66 37.70
N ASN A 590 -36.43 -1.44 38.19
CA ASN A 590 -35.83 -1.18 39.51
C ASN A 590 -36.77 -1.50 40.70
N GLU A 591 -38.04 -1.77 40.45
CA GLU A 591 -38.98 -2.16 41.53
C GLU A 591 -38.68 -3.57 42.07
N THR A 592 -38.12 -4.45 41.25
CA THR A 592 -37.78 -5.83 41.61
C THR A 592 -36.32 -5.98 42.03
N GLU A 593 -36.00 -6.93 42.93
CA GLU A 593 -34.60 -7.17 43.30
C GLU A 593 -33.81 -7.73 42.11
N GLU A 594 -34.45 -8.59 41.32
CA GLU A 594 -33.88 -9.17 40.11
C GLU A 594 -33.54 -8.10 39.08
N GLY A 595 -34.40 -7.11 38.88
CA GLY A 595 -34.15 -6.01 37.95
C GLY A 595 -33.12 -4.99 38.46
N ARG A 596 -33.09 -4.71 39.77
CA ARG A 596 -31.99 -3.93 40.38
C ARG A 596 -30.65 -4.62 40.20
N GLU A 597 -30.60 -5.91 40.43
CA GLU A 597 -29.40 -6.71 40.23
C GLU A 597 -28.96 -6.72 38.76
N ALA A 598 -29.88 -6.81 37.80
CA ALA A 598 -29.56 -6.67 36.37
C ALA A 598 -29.02 -5.27 36.00
N ASN A 599 -29.50 -4.21 36.67
CA ASN A 599 -29.03 -2.84 36.44
C ASN A 599 -27.63 -2.59 37.00
N ARG A 600 -27.23 -3.29 38.07
CA ARG A 600 -25.85 -3.32 38.60
C ARG A 600 -24.95 -4.13 37.66
N ARG A 601 -24.34 -3.49 36.66
CA ARG A 601 -23.52 -4.17 35.64
C ARG A 601 -22.35 -3.32 35.15
N ILE A 602 -21.42 -4.01 34.50
CA ILE A 602 -20.37 -3.43 33.66
C ILE A 602 -20.68 -3.79 32.21
N THR A 603 -20.37 -2.90 31.28
CA THR A 603 -20.49 -3.16 29.83
C THR A 603 -19.22 -2.76 29.11
N PHE A 604 -18.99 -3.35 27.94
CA PHE A 604 -17.96 -2.93 27.00
C PHE A 604 -18.60 -2.37 25.73
N THR A 605 -18.23 -1.15 25.36
CA THR A 605 -18.69 -0.50 24.12
C THR A 605 -17.51 -0.18 23.22
N LEU A 606 -17.59 -0.52 21.94
CA LEU A 606 -16.56 -0.14 20.97
C LEU A 606 -16.59 1.37 20.71
N LEU A 607 -15.45 2.05 20.91
CA LEU A 607 -15.29 3.48 20.64
C LEU A 607 -14.62 3.75 19.28
N GLY A 608 -13.85 2.80 18.75
CA GLY A 608 -13.16 2.95 17.48
C GLY A 608 -11.89 2.10 17.39
N ARG A 609 -11.07 2.35 16.37
CA ARG A 609 -9.76 1.73 16.21
C ARG A 609 -8.65 2.75 16.54
N ARG A 610 -7.57 2.31 17.19
CA ARG A 610 -6.36 3.14 17.31
C ARG A 610 -5.71 3.23 15.94
N ASP A 611 -5.59 4.44 15.42
CA ASP A 611 -4.64 4.75 14.36
C ASP A 611 -3.21 4.72 14.93
N ARG A 612 -2.27 4.23 14.12
CA ARG A 612 -0.86 4.08 14.50
C ARG A 612 -0.23 5.47 14.68
N ASP A 613 0.58 5.63 15.73
CA ASP A 613 1.52 6.74 15.99
C ASP A 613 1.04 7.98 16.77
N GLU A 614 0.32 7.81 17.88
CA GLU A 614 0.47 8.74 19.00
C GLU A 614 1.30 8.10 20.14
N PRO A 615 2.45 8.66 20.52
CA PRO A 615 3.16 8.21 21.71
C PRO A 615 2.26 8.41 22.93
N VAL A 616 2.20 7.40 23.81
CA VAL A 616 1.47 7.48 25.07
C VAL A 616 2.08 8.61 25.92
N VAL A 617 1.45 9.78 25.89
CA VAL A 617 1.76 10.87 26.80
C VAL A 617 1.17 10.46 28.15
N ALA A 618 2.05 10.20 29.12
CA ALA A 618 1.64 10.03 30.51
C ALA A 618 0.89 11.30 30.96
N PRO A 619 -0.26 11.17 31.66
CA PRO A 619 -0.95 12.34 32.18
C PRO A 619 -0.02 13.10 33.13
N PRO A 620 -0.04 14.45 33.12
CA PRO A 620 0.77 15.22 34.05
C PRO A 620 0.41 14.87 35.50
N PRO A 621 1.37 14.92 36.44
CA PRO A 621 1.07 14.73 37.85
C PRO A 621 0.00 15.75 38.28
N ALA A 622 -0.96 15.29 39.07
CA ALA A 622 -1.99 16.16 39.63
C ALA A 622 -1.34 17.34 40.39
N GLU A 623 -1.59 18.56 39.91
CA GLU A 623 -1.24 19.78 40.62
C GLU A 623 -2.07 19.91 41.91
N ASP A 624 -1.41 20.46 42.92
CA ASP A 624 -1.81 20.51 44.33
C ASP A 624 -3.28 20.91 44.57
N ALA A 625 -3.97 20.11 45.37
CA ALA A 625 -5.20 20.52 46.03
C ALA A 625 -4.88 21.67 47.02
N PRO A 626 -5.73 22.70 47.12
CA PRO A 626 -5.50 23.79 48.06
C PRO A 626 -5.69 23.29 49.50
N THR A 627 -4.63 23.39 50.29
CA THR A 627 -4.62 23.12 51.74
C THR A 627 -5.56 24.11 52.43
N GLU A 628 -6.72 23.62 52.86
CA GLU A 628 -7.62 24.36 53.74
C GLU A 628 -7.00 24.39 55.15
N ALA A 629 -6.82 25.60 55.67
CA ALA A 629 -6.18 25.88 56.94
C ALA A 629 -7.00 25.35 58.12
N ALA A 630 -6.37 24.50 58.95
CA ALA A 630 -6.81 24.28 60.32
C ALA A 630 -6.16 25.35 61.21
N GLU A 631 -6.99 26.11 61.90
CA GLU A 631 -6.60 27.07 62.95
C GLU A 631 -5.85 26.36 64.09
N PRO A 632 -4.80 26.96 64.68
CA PRO A 632 -4.13 26.40 65.84
C PRO A 632 -4.86 26.79 67.13
N ASP A 633 -5.16 25.78 67.95
CA ASP A 633 -5.58 25.95 69.34
C ASP A 633 -4.46 26.63 70.16
N ASP A 634 -4.90 27.66 70.87
CA ASP A 634 -4.15 28.47 71.82
C ASP A 634 -3.94 27.68 73.11
N ASP A 635 -2.69 27.32 73.42
CA ASP A 635 -2.28 27.05 74.80
C ASP A 635 -0.80 27.38 74.97
N THR A 636 -0.55 28.60 75.44
CA THR A 636 0.74 29.01 75.98
C THR A 636 0.84 28.51 77.43
N PRO A 637 2.05 28.24 77.94
CA PRO A 637 2.46 29.12 79.04
C PRO A 637 3.91 29.61 78.89
N SER A 638 3.99 30.93 78.76
CA SER A 638 4.87 31.85 79.50
C SER A 638 6.17 31.29 80.05
N GLU A 639 7.27 31.78 79.46
CA GLU A 639 8.51 32.04 80.18
C GLU A 639 8.23 32.76 81.51
N GLU A 640 8.89 32.35 82.59
CA GLU A 640 9.41 33.33 83.53
C GLU A 640 10.64 32.80 84.29
N ALA A 641 11.56 33.74 84.49
CA ALA A 641 12.49 33.86 85.60
C ALA A 641 13.71 32.90 85.67
N THR A 642 14.83 33.47 85.20
CA THR A 642 16.17 33.41 85.80
C THR A 642 16.27 32.88 87.23
N GLU A 643 16.87 31.70 87.42
CA GLU A 643 18.13 31.43 88.14
C GLU A 643 18.61 29.99 87.89
#